data_AF-A0AAU5S4F2-F1
#
_entry.id   AF-A0AAU5S4F2-F1
#
_cell.length_a   1.000
_cell.length_b   1.000
_cell.length_c   1.000
_cell.angle_alpha   90.00
_cell.angle_beta   90.00
_cell.angle_gamma   90.00
#
_symmetry.space_group_name_H-M   'P 1'
#
loop_
_entity.id
_entity.type
_entity.pdbx_description
1 polymer ?
#
loop_
_entity_poly.entity_id
_entity_poly.type
_entity_poly.pdbx_seq_one_letter_code
_entity_poly.pdbx_strand_id
1 'polypeptide(L)'
;MSRTPEPQQAAHPISAAFAAFEAALAPAAVNGPESDDKLVAALRGMDTAGEGATALLLLTDQPRVVLRLDEAVRRTSEYSFRRGPRGGRTEVDPSALAADTTPLGIALASCHPDGRIRERAVRRTHLLLRQPQPPVGLAPFLVLRTADWAGPVRDRARAALAVLLHEHPKSLVPAAAPLTLLIVRRERGDFARQQLVSALLSSPRTALFEPLLASPDRRLRRFALQTALASRRLPLRTLVAITKQDSDRECRGQAAEAAVREAVWTEQTDLLRQLAASVHQDVRVLALTGLLRKGLATEVTPYLGDTSALVRAVARDAARRTGTDAVSWYRTAVRTPTPGAIAGLAETGRKEDADLLAPSLGHHHAPVRAAAVRGLRALDAVRVERTVPLLRDPSTKVIREATTALRTRLDQLPSGLTELLLSDRDRAAVRRAGYRLLDEPDALQRLRTNLRIATDPDPRLARWAADTAAALIRHLHSSPWHARTDVVPAFDPTADERRELLALTEAAAPVLPHRTRQLLHEQLEPGAPATELLRVRYGPHPDTRNPLLAAEATFAAEDPHATVALIREVLLAVLPYAAGSADAWPAEEQWSEILPTWFIRRCAPEAPARRGSTPARLARSRCLSRQQRATAPQTDAVADWRLLDWINLFDPDGMAGSRTWRWWDGGARGHTTGWVRFGTDGQPYGGRQALLWLIEAAGGHDVELP
;
A
#
# COMPACT_ATOMS: atom_id res chain seq x y z
N MET A 1 17.13 -37.43 -51.56
CA MET A 1 18.26 -36.83 -50.82
C MET A 1 17.70 -36.16 -49.57
N SER A 2 17.93 -36.81 -48.44
CA SER A 2 17.35 -36.48 -47.14
C SER A 2 17.84 -35.13 -46.62
N ARG A 3 16.90 -34.31 -46.13
CA ARG A 3 17.21 -33.09 -45.36
C ARG A 3 17.78 -33.50 -44.01
N THR A 4 19.05 -33.18 -43.78
CA THR A 4 19.69 -33.23 -42.48
C THR A 4 18.99 -32.21 -41.55
N PRO A 5 18.52 -32.60 -40.36
CA PRO A 5 17.94 -31.65 -39.42
C PRO A 5 19.05 -30.76 -38.83
N GLU A 6 18.76 -29.46 -38.72
CA GLU A 6 19.55 -28.49 -37.97
C GLU A 6 19.78 -29.01 -36.53
N PRO A 7 20.99 -28.83 -35.97
CA PRO A 7 21.23 -29.18 -34.57
C PRO A 7 20.38 -28.25 -33.69
N GLN A 8 19.41 -28.84 -33.00
CA GLN A 8 18.74 -28.19 -31.86
C GLN A 8 19.82 -27.71 -30.89
N GLN A 9 19.93 -26.39 -30.73
CA GLN A 9 20.66 -25.79 -29.61
C GLN A 9 20.05 -26.32 -28.31
N ALA A 10 20.74 -27.25 -27.67
CA ALA A 10 20.40 -27.72 -26.34
C ALA A 10 20.40 -26.51 -25.40
N ALA A 11 19.26 -26.24 -24.75
CA ALA A 11 19.18 -25.27 -23.68
C ALA A 11 20.18 -25.68 -22.58
N HIS A 12 21.19 -24.84 -22.32
CA HIS A 12 22.10 -25.05 -21.21
C HIS A 12 21.31 -25.18 -19.90
N PRO A 13 21.64 -26.14 -19.02
CA PRO A 13 20.96 -26.26 -17.74
C PRO A 13 21.18 -24.97 -16.94
N ILE A 14 20.07 -24.36 -16.50
CA ILE A 14 20.11 -23.21 -15.58
C ILE A 14 20.82 -23.66 -14.31
N SER A 15 21.90 -22.97 -13.95
CA SER A 15 22.64 -23.21 -12.71
C SER A 15 21.75 -23.05 -11.48
N ALA A 16 21.96 -23.87 -10.46
CA ALA A 16 21.26 -23.75 -9.19
C ALA A 16 21.46 -22.36 -8.55
N ALA A 17 22.63 -21.74 -8.75
CA ALA A 17 22.91 -20.39 -8.27
C ALA A 17 22.04 -19.35 -9.00
N PHE A 18 21.92 -19.45 -10.33
CA PHE A 18 21.07 -18.57 -11.12
C PHE A 18 19.59 -18.70 -10.76
N ALA A 19 19.09 -19.93 -10.61
CA ALA A 19 17.70 -20.18 -10.20
C ALA A 19 17.40 -19.60 -8.81
N ALA A 20 18.32 -19.76 -7.85
CA ALA A 20 18.19 -19.15 -6.53
C ALA A 20 18.20 -17.61 -6.58
N PHE A 21 19.04 -17.03 -7.43
CA PHE A 21 19.09 -15.59 -7.67
C PHE A 21 17.79 -15.06 -8.28
N GLU A 22 17.26 -15.68 -9.35
CA GLU A 22 15.99 -15.26 -9.95
C GLU A 22 14.82 -15.35 -8.97
N ALA A 23 14.77 -16.43 -8.18
CA ALA A 23 13.75 -16.63 -7.15
C ALA A 23 13.82 -15.56 -6.04
N ALA A 24 15.01 -15.06 -5.72
CA ALA A 24 15.21 -13.99 -4.74
C ALA A 24 14.96 -12.58 -5.32
N LEU A 25 15.20 -12.38 -6.63
CA LEU A 25 15.11 -11.07 -7.28
C LEU A 25 13.67 -10.54 -7.39
N ALA A 26 12.69 -11.40 -7.71
CA ALA A 26 11.29 -10.97 -7.88
C ALA A 26 10.61 -10.53 -6.56
N PRO A 27 10.74 -11.27 -5.43
CA PRO A 27 10.27 -10.80 -4.12
C PRO A 27 11.01 -9.56 -3.68
N ALA A 28 12.34 -9.51 -3.89
CA ALA A 28 13.10 -8.31 -3.62
C ALA A 28 12.46 -7.15 -4.36
N ALA A 29 12.12 -7.20 -5.65
CA ALA A 29 11.48 -6.09 -6.38
C ALA A 29 10.18 -5.50 -5.76
N VAL A 30 9.46 -6.23 -4.90
CA VAL A 30 8.13 -5.85 -4.37
C VAL A 30 8.05 -5.74 -2.83
N ASN A 31 8.86 -6.49 -2.08
CA ASN A 31 8.66 -6.75 -0.63
C ASN A 31 9.65 -6.02 0.32
N GLY A 32 9.50 -6.29 1.62
CA GLY A 32 10.24 -5.70 2.75
C GLY A 32 11.56 -6.40 3.14
N PRO A 33 12.13 -6.07 4.32
CA PRO A 33 13.53 -6.35 4.70
C PRO A 33 14.00 -7.80 4.54
N GLU A 34 13.17 -8.78 4.89
CA GLU A 34 13.51 -10.21 4.83
C GLU A 34 13.81 -10.72 3.40
N SER A 35 13.22 -10.07 2.40
CA SER A 35 13.49 -10.40 0.99
C SER A 35 14.84 -9.87 0.50
N ASP A 36 15.34 -8.81 1.12
CA ASP A 36 16.64 -8.23 0.75
C ASP A 36 17.81 -9.08 1.27
N ASP A 37 17.69 -9.68 2.46
CA ASP A 37 18.73 -10.56 3.03
C ASP A 37 18.90 -11.85 2.20
N LYS A 38 17.79 -12.44 1.73
CA LYS A 38 17.81 -13.59 0.81
C LYS A 38 18.49 -13.25 -0.52
N LEU A 39 18.31 -12.02 -1.02
CA LEU A 39 18.97 -11.56 -2.24
C LEU A 39 20.49 -11.41 -2.03
N VAL A 40 20.94 -10.88 -0.88
CA VAL A 40 22.37 -10.79 -0.55
C VAL A 40 23.00 -12.19 -0.54
N ALA A 41 22.35 -13.17 0.08
CA ALA A 41 22.82 -14.55 0.12
C ALA A 41 22.89 -15.17 -1.30
N ALA A 42 21.86 -14.96 -2.12
CA ALA A 42 21.84 -15.47 -3.50
C ALA A 42 22.94 -14.84 -4.38
N LEU A 43 23.20 -13.54 -4.22
CA LEU A 43 24.30 -12.85 -4.92
C LEU A 43 25.67 -13.41 -4.54
N ARG A 44 25.91 -13.77 -3.27
CA ARG A 44 27.15 -14.46 -2.88
C ARG A 44 27.25 -15.84 -3.52
N GLY A 45 26.12 -16.58 -3.59
CA GLY A 45 26.05 -17.85 -4.33
C GLY A 45 26.44 -17.70 -5.80
N MET A 46 25.95 -16.65 -6.47
CA MET A 46 26.34 -16.31 -7.84
C MET A 46 27.84 -16.00 -7.97
N ASP A 47 28.43 -15.30 -7.00
CA ASP A 47 29.87 -15.00 -7.00
C ASP A 47 30.70 -16.29 -6.86
N THR A 48 30.33 -17.17 -5.91
CA THR A 48 31.00 -18.46 -5.72
C THR A 48 30.88 -19.40 -6.92
N ALA A 49 29.79 -19.28 -7.68
CA ALA A 49 29.56 -20.05 -8.91
C ALA A 49 30.27 -19.46 -10.15
N GLY A 50 30.94 -18.30 -10.03
CA GLY A 50 31.56 -17.61 -11.15
C GLY A 50 30.58 -16.84 -12.06
N GLU A 51 29.33 -16.68 -11.64
CA GLU A 51 28.23 -16.07 -12.41
C GLU A 51 27.95 -14.61 -12.00
N GLY A 52 28.82 -14.00 -11.20
CA GLY A 52 28.61 -12.65 -10.65
C GLY A 52 28.44 -11.56 -11.71
N ALA A 53 29.05 -11.69 -12.89
CA ALA A 53 28.88 -10.74 -13.99
C ALA A 53 27.43 -10.72 -14.52
N THR A 54 26.79 -11.88 -14.63
CA THR A 54 25.39 -12.01 -15.06
C THR A 54 24.46 -11.34 -14.06
N ALA A 55 24.69 -11.57 -12.76
CA ALA A 55 23.91 -10.93 -11.70
C ALA A 55 24.02 -9.40 -11.74
N LEU A 56 25.24 -8.85 -11.94
CA LEU A 56 25.45 -7.40 -12.05
C LEU A 56 24.75 -6.79 -13.27
N LEU A 57 24.73 -7.49 -14.41
CA LEU A 57 24.00 -7.02 -15.60
C LEU A 57 22.49 -6.97 -15.33
N LEU A 58 21.92 -8.02 -14.73
CA LEU A 58 20.49 -8.04 -14.37
C LEU A 58 20.11 -6.95 -13.36
N LEU A 59 21.01 -6.62 -12.43
CA LEU A 59 20.80 -5.53 -11.47
C LEU A 59 20.82 -4.14 -12.11
N THR A 60 21.45 -3.97 -13.28
CA THR A 60 21.50 -2.68 -14.00
C THR A 60 20.09 -2.24 -14.45
N ASP A 61 19.25 -3.20 -14.83
CA ASP A 61 17.85 -2.97 -15.20
C ASP A 61 16.91 -2.86 -13.99
N GLN A 62 17.43 -3.05 -12.77
CA GLN A 62 16.67 -3.06 -11.52
C GLN A 62 17.18 -2.03 -10.49
N PRO A 63 17.20 -0.71 -10.82
CA PRO A 63 17.84 0.31 -9.96
C PRO A 63 17.22 0.45 -8.57
N ARG A 64 15.94 0.08 -8.39
CA ARG A 64 15.29 0.02 -7.06
C ARG A 64 15.81 -1.11 -6.19
N VAL A 65 16.17 -2.24 -6.79
CA VAL A 65 16.78 -3.37 -6.10
C VAL A 65 18.20 -2.99 -5.66
N VAL A 66 18.99 -2.36 -6.53
CA VAL A 66 20.33 -1.85 -6.18
C VAL A 66 20.30 -0.90 -4.97
N LEU A 67 19.30 0.00 -4.89
CA LEU A 67 19.15 0.88 -3.73
C LEU A 67 18.85 0.16 -2.42
N ARG A 68 17.98 -0.85 -2.45
CA ARG A 68 17.67 -1.64 -1.25
C ARG A 68 18.79 -2.59 -0.88
N LEU A 69 19.51 -3.11 -1.86
CA LEU A 69 20.72 -3.88 -1.64
C LEU A 69 21.76 -3.06 -0.84
N ASP A 70 21.94 -1.77 -1.16
CA ASP A 70 22.80 -0.88 -0.37
C ASP A 70 22.34 -0.75 1.09
N GLU A 71 21.04 -0.70 1.34
CA GLU A 71 20.49 -0.62 2.69
C GLU A 71 20.55 -1.95 3.44
N ALA A 72 20.29 -3.07 2.75
CA ALA A 72 20.33 -4.41 3.31
C ALA A 72 21.74 -4.80 3.75
N VAL A 73 22.75 -4.59 2.91
CA VAL A 73 24.15 -4.87 3.25
C VAL A 73 24.61 -4.07 4.48
N ARG A 74 24.05 -2.87 4.72
CA ARG A 74 24.34 -2.08 5.92
C ARG A 74 23.67 -2.60 7.19
N ARG A 75 22.55 -3.34 7.06
CA ARG A 75 21.77 -3.90 8.17
C ARG A 75 22.20 -5.30 8.57
N THR A 76 22.79 -6.08 7.65
CA THR A 76 23.21 -7.46 7.94
C THR A 76 24.20 -7.50 9.10
N SER A 77 23.92 -8.35 10.08
CA SER A 77 24.64 -8.43 11.36
C SER A 77 26.13 -8.73 11.21
N GLU A 78 26.50 -9.47 10.15
CA GLU A 78 27.89 -9.79 9.76
C GLU A 78 28.76 -8.56 9.48
N TYR A 79 28.15 -7.43 9.09
CA TYR A 79 28.84 -6.15 8.84
C TYR A 79 28.50 -5.07 9.88
N SER A 80 27.62 -5.38 10.83
CA SER A 80 27.22 -4.47 11.89
C SER A 80 28.28 -4.43 13.00
N PHE A 81 28.99 -3.31 13.12
CA PHE A 81 29.84 -3.05 14.27
C PHE A 81 28.97 -2.82 15.53
N ARG A 82 28.94 -3.77 16.46
CA ARG A 82 28.63 -3.46 17.87
C ARG A 82 29.73 -2.49 18.36
N ARG A 83 29.38 -1.22 18.63
CA ARG A 83 30.22 -0.35 19.46
C ARG A 83 30.22 -0.89 20.88
N GLY A 84 31.26 -1.64 21.25
CA GLY A 84 31.57 -1.90 22.65
C GLY A 84 32.07 -0.62 23.33
N PRO A 85 31.75 -0.38 24.62
CA PRO A 85 32.28 0.74 25.38
C PRO A 85 33.71 0.43 25.81
N ARG A 86 34.66 0.53 24.87
CA ARG A 86 36.10 0.82 25.07
C ARG A 86 36.82 0.64 23.74
N GLY A 87 37.55 1.66 23.31
CA GLY A 87 38.34 1.65 22.09
C GLY A 87 39.43 0.59 22.12
N GLY A 88 39.34 -0.37 21.22
CA GLY A 88 40.40 -1.31 20.89
C GLY A 88 40.36 -1.56 19.38
N ARG A 89 41.51 -1.50 18.72
CA ARG A 89 41.66 -1.90 17.32
C ARG A 89 41.24 -3.37 17.20
N THR A 90 40.21 -3.66 16.42
CA THR A 90 39.86 -5.03 16.03
C THR A 90 40.28 -5.27 14.59
N GLU A 91 41.03 -6.35 14.40
CA GLU A 91 41.51 -6.86 13.12
C GLU A 91 40.34 -7.16 12.18
N VAL A 92 40.54 -6.81 10.91
CA VAL A 92 39.64 -7.17 9.81
C VAL A 92 39.82 -8.65 9.53
N ASP A 93 38.74 -9.43 9.51
CA ASP A 93 38.76 -10.84 9.11
C ASP A 93 39.38 -10.99 7.70
N PRO A 94 40.48 -11.76 7.53
CA PRO A 94 41.11 -12.00 6.24
C PRO A 94 40.20 -12.64 5.19
N SER A 95 39.14 -13.35 5.59
CA SER A 95 38.18 -13.96 4.66
C SER A 95 37.27 -12.93 3.97
N ALA A 96 37.04 -11.77 4.59
CA ALA A 96 36.31 -10.64 3.99
C ALA A 96 37.11 -9.93 2.89
N LEU A 97 38.44 -10.12 2.84
CA LEU A 97 39.34 -9.58 1.82
C LEU A 97 39.43 -10.44 0.54
N ALA A 98 39.00 -11.71 0.57
CA ALA A 98 38.97 -12.56 -0.62
C ALA A 98 37.80 -12.21 -1.56
N ALA A 99 36.65 -11.81 -0.99
CA ALA A 99 35.46 -11.30 -1.69
C ALA A 99 35.64 -9.91 -2.32
N ASP A 100 36.86 -9.36 -2.35
CA ASP A 100 37.18 -7.99 -2.77
C ASP A 100 37.85 -7.94 -4.18
N THR A 101 37.88 -9.08 -4.87
CA THR A 101 38.59 -9.28 -6.16
C THR A 101 37.65 -9.46 -7.35
N THR A 102 36.46 -10.02 -7.15
CA THR A 102 35.45 -10.19 -8.19
C THR A 102 34.65 -8.89 -8.38
N PRO A 103 34.11 -8.60 -9.59
CA PRO A 103 33.25 -7.45 -9.78
C PRO A 103 32.05 -7.42 -8.81
N LEU A 104 31.37 -8.56 -8.60
CA LEU A 104 30.21 -8.61 -7.70
C LEU A 104 30.62 -8.39 -6.24
N GLY A 105 31.75 -8.96 -5.83
CA GLY A 105 32.37 -8.69 -4.54
C GLY A 105 32.66 -7.20 -4.31
N ILE A 106 33.26 -6.52 -5.29
CA ILE A 106 33.51 -5.07 -5.26
C ILE A 106 32.20 -4.28 -5.15
N ALA A 107 31.14 -4.70 -5.85
CA ALA A 107 29.82 -4.07 -5.76
C ALA A 107 29.24 -4.17 -4.35
N LEU A 108 29.31 -5.35 -3.71
CA LEU A 108 28.87 -5.54 -2.32
C LEU A 108 29.75 -4.76 -1.33
N ALA A 109 31.07 -4.74 -1.52
CA ALA A 109 31.99 -3.95 -0.72
C ALA A 109 31.69 -2.44 -0.82
N SER A 110 31.19 -1.98 -1.98
CA SER A 110 30.75 -0.60 -2.15
C SER A 110 29.52 -0.24 -1.29
N CYS A 111 28.77 -1.23 -0.81
CA CYS A 111 27.60 -1.08 0.07
C CYS A 111 27.93 -1.20 1.58
N HIS A 112 29.19 -1.49 1.92
CA HIS A 112 29.61 -1.78 3.29
C HIS A 112 29.38 -0.60 4.27
N PRO A 113 29.06 -0.83 5.55
CA PRO A 113 28.86 0.24 6.54
C PRO A 113 30.14 1.08 6.80
N ASP A 114 31.33 0.47 6.81
CA ASP A 114 32.61 1.19 6.89
C ASP A 114 32.92 1.96 5.58
N GLY A 115 33.04 3.28 5.69
CA GLY A 115 33.42 4.17 4.59
C GLY A 115 34.79 3.90 3.98
N ARG A 116 35.76 3.34 4.72
CA ARG A 116 37.10 3.01 4.18
C ARG A 116 37.04 1.87 3.18
N ILE A 117 36.22 0.85 3.45
CA ILE A 117 35.99 -0.28 2.54
C ILE A 117 35.30 0.23 1.28
N ARG A 118 34.26 1.06 1.43
CA ARG A 118 33.58 1.69 0.28
C ARG A 118 34.50 2.56 -0.56
N GLU A 119 35.41 3.31 0.07
CA GLU A 119 36.40 4.11 -0.66
C GLU A 119 37.33 3.23 -1.51
N ARG A 120 37.83 2.12 -0.96
CA ARG A 120 38.66 1.15 -1.70
C ARG A 120 37.87 0.50 -2.84
N ALA A 121 36.61 0.13 -2.59
CA ALA A 121 35.73 -0.42 -3.61
C ALA A 121 35.55 0.55 -4.78
N VAL A 122 35.28 1.84 -4.52
CA VAL A 122 35.17 2.88 -5.56
C VAL A 122 36.45 2.98 -6.40
N ARG A 123 37.64 2.91 -5.79
CA ARG A 123 38.92 2.92 -6.53
C ARG A 123 39.05 1.69 -7.43
N ARG A 124 38.69 0.50 -6.94
CA ARG A 124 38.72 -0.73 -7.75
C ARG A 124 37.69 -0.68 -8.88
N THR A 125 36.48 -0.21 -8.61
CA THR A 125 35.44 0.02 -9.63
C THR A 125 35.95 0.93 -10.73
N HIS A 126 36.61 2.05 -10.38
CA HIS A 126 37.18 2.96 -11.37
C HIS A 126 38.20 2.26 -12.27
N LEU A 127 39.12 1.47 -11.71
CA LEU A 127 40.13 0.73 -12.47
C LEU A 127 39.51 -0.29 -13.42
N LEU A 128 38.53 -1.07 -12.94
CA LEU A 128 37.84 -2.08 -13.77
C LEU A 128 37.03 -1.45 -14.90
N LEU A 129 36.35 -0.32 -14.64
CA LEU A 129 35.52 0.34 -15.64
C LEU A 129 36.32 1.08 -16.73
N ARG A 130 37.64 1.25 -16.57
CA ARG A 130 38.55 1.78 -17.63
C ARG A 130 39.08 0.71 -18.58
N GLN A 131 38.84 -0.57 -18.28
CA GLN A 131 39.29 -1.65 -19.14
C GLN A 131 38.54 -1.63 -20.48
N PRO A 132 39.13 -2.15 -21.57
CA PRO A 132 38.47 -2.18 -22.89
C PRO A 132 37.12 -2.90 -22.90
N GLN A 133 36.95 -3.91 -22.04
CA GLN A 133 35.70 -4.62 -21.82
C GLN A 133 35.26 -4.41 -20.36
N PRO A 134 34.69 -3.24 -20.03
CA PRO A 134 34.41 -2.90 -18.65
C PRO A 134 33.21 -3.69 -18.13
N PRO A 135 33.22 -4.15 -16.86
CA PRO A 135 32.06 -4.77 -16.23
C PRO A 135 31.02 -3.69 -15.90
N VAL A 136 30.24 -3.28 -16.92
CA VAL A 136 29.32 -2.13 -16.85
C VAL A 136 28.28 -2.23 -15.73
N GLY A 137 27.97 -3.43 -15.25
CA GLY A 137 27.09 -3.65 -14.11
C GLY A 137 27.60 -3.08 -12.77
N LEU A 138 28.85 -2.59 -12.71
CA LEU A 138 29.36 -1.80 -11.58
C LEU A 138 28.94 -0.33 -11.62
N ALA A 139 28.50 0.19 -12.77
CA ALA A 139 28.14 1.59 -12.93
C ALA A 139 27.04 2.06 -11.96
N PRO A 140 25.95 1.29 -11.70
CA PRO A 140 24.97 1.64 -10.68
C PRO A 140 25.59 1.87 -9.29
N PHE A 141 26.49 1.00 -8.86
CA PHE A 141 27.13 1.11 -7.54
C PHE A 141 28.02 2.35 -7.45
N LEU A 142 28.77 2.67 -8.51
CA LEU A 142 29.54 3.91 -8.59
C LEU A 142 28.62 5.14 -8.49
N VAL A 143 27.49 5.14 -9.21
CA VAL A 143 26.47 6.21 -9.17
C VAL A 143 25.96 6.43 -7.74
N LEU A 144 25.63 5.37 -6.99
CA LEU A 144 25.21 5.48 -5.59
C LEU A 144 26.24 6.22 -4.74
N ARG A 145 27.53 5.94 -4.96
CA ARG A 145 28.61 6.53 -4.17
C ARG A 145 28.89 7.99 -4.54
N THR A 146 28.40 8.50 -5.67
CA THR A 146 28.49 9.95 -5.97
C THR A 146 27.66 10.84 -5.03
N ALA A 147 26.75 10.24 -4.26
CA ALA A 147 25.92 10.89 -3.25
C ALA A 147 26.26 10.41 -1.82
N ASP A 148 27.46 9.88 -1.58
CA ASP A 148 27.83 9.35 -0.27
C ASP A 148 27.81 10.41 0.85
N TRP A 149 27.48 10.00 2.07
CA TRP A 149 27.60 10.85 3.25
C TRP A 149 29.07 11.12 3.60
N ALA A 150 29.95 10.13 3.40
CA ALA A 150 31.39 10.25 3.63
C ALA A 150 32.06 11.01 2.47
N GLY A 151 32.61 12.20 2.76
CA GLY A 151 33.30 13.05 1.77
C GLY A 151 34.35 12.32 0.93
N PRO A 152 35.32 11.60 1.53
CA PRO A 152 36.36 10.89 0.79
C PRO A 152 35.86 9.84 -0.22
N VAL A 153 34.73 9.18 0.06
CA VAL A 153 34.09 8.21 -0.84
C VAL A 153 33.40 8.96 -1.97
N ARG A 154 32.62 9.97 -1.61
CA ARG A 154 31.82 10.78 -2.53
C ARG A 154 32.69 11.46 -3.58
N ASP A 155 33.73 12.16 -3.16
CA ASP A 155 34.54 12.98 -4.04
C ASP A 155 35.32 12.11 -5.03
N ARG A 156 35.79 10.93 -4.59
CA ARG A 156 36.41 9.93 -5.47
C ARG A 156 35.42 9.33 -6.46
N ALA A 157 34.21 8.98 -6.02
CA ALA A 157 33.18 8.44 -6.91
C ALA A 157 32.76 9.48 -7.97
N ARG A 158 32.65 10.75 -7.58
CA ARG A 158 32.34 11.87 -8.49
C ARG A 158 33.42 12.05 -9.54
N ALA A 159 34.69 12.08 -9.13
CA ALA A 159 35.82 12.17 -10.05
C ALA A 159 35.87 10.98 -11.02
N ALA A 160 35.72 9.75 -10.49
CA ALA A 160 35.69 8.54 -11.30
C ALA A 160 34.54 8.54 -12.32
N LEU A 161 33.31 8.89 -11.90
CA LEU A 161 32.16 8.91 -12.79
C LEU A 161 32.32 9.93 -13.93
N ALA A 162 32.83 11.12 -13.62
CA ALA A 162 33.05 12.17 -14.63
C ALA A 162 34.03 11.71 -15.72
N VAL A 163 35.17 11.14 -15.35
CA VAL A 163 36.18 10.62 -16.29
C VAL A 163 35.61 9.45 -17.10
N LEU A 164 34.99 8.48 -16.42
CA LEU A 164 34.49 7.26 -17.07
C LEU A 164 33.39 7.53 -18.08
N LEU A 165 32.44 8.42 -17.77
CA LEU A 165 31.39 8.79 -18.72
C LEU A 165 31.92 9.57 -19.92
N HIS A 166 33.06 10.25 -19.77
CA HIS A 166 33.74 10.94 -20.87
C HIS A 166 34.55 9.97 -21.75
N GLU A 167 35.29 9.03 -21.14
CA GLU A 167 36.12 8.05 -21.86
C GLU A 167 35.29 6.94 -22.53
N HIS A 168 34.23 6.45 -21.87
CA HIS A 168 33.41 5.32 -22.33
C HIS A 168 31.90 5.62 -22.36
N PRO A 169 31.47 6.69 -23.06
CA PRO A 169 30.09 7.18 -23.02
C PRO A 169 29.07 6.15 -23.54
N LYS A 170 29.42 5.39 -24.60
CA LYS A 170 28.50 4.45 -25.25
C LYS A 170 28.06 3.29 -24.35
N SER A 171 28.98 2.76 -23.53
CA SER A 171 28.72 1.62 -22.65
C SER A 171 28.23 2.05 -21.27
N LEU A 172 28.77 3.15 -20.72
CA LEU A 172 28.50 3.54 -19.34
C LEU A 172 27.29 4.45 -19.17
N VAL A 173 26.89 5.26 -20.17
CA VAL A 173 25.67 6.07 -20.07
C VAL A 173 24.42 5.19 -19.89
N PRO A 174 24.18 4.13 -20.71
CA PRO A 174 23.03 3.25 -20.52
C PRO A 174 23.03 2.53 -19.16
N ALA A 175 24.21 2.13 -18.65
CA ALA A 175 24.30 1.42 -17.37
C ALA A 175 24.15 2.34 -16.15
N ALA A 176 24.62 3.59 -16.23
CA ALA A 176 24.56 4.56 -15.13
C ALA A 176 23.20 5.29 -15.06
N ALA A 177 22.52 5.48 -16.19
CA ALA A 177 21.35 6.33 -16.28
C ALA A 177 20.13 5.85 -15.46
N PRO A 178 19.73 4.56 -15.46
CA PRO A 178 18.54 4.11 -14.72
C PRO A 178 18.60 4.45 -13.23
N LEU A 179 19.75 4.23 -12.60
CA LEU A 179 19.93 4.57 -11.20
C LEU A 179 20.07 6.07 -10.97
N THR A 180 20.81 6.78 -11.84
CA THR A 180 20.96 8.24 -11.75
C THR A 180 19.60 8.94 -11.75
N LEU A 181 18.71 8.56 -12.68
CA LEU A 181 17.36 9.12 -12.79
C LEU A 181 16.46 8.76 -11.62
N LEU A 182 16.78 7.68 -10.88
CA LEU A 182 16.09 7.28 -9.66
C LEU A 182 16.55 8.08 -8.43
N ILE A 183 17.86 8.37 -8.32
CA ILE A 183 18.43 9.04 -7.14
C ILE A 183 18.52 10.56 -7.25
N VAL A 184 18.27 11.16 -8.42
CA VAL A 184 18.39 12.61 -8.65
C VAL A 184 17.64 13.48 -7.64
N ARG A 185 16.52 12.99 -7.07
CA ARG A 185 15.71 13.71 -6.08
C ARG A 185 16.26 13.61 -4.64
N ARG A 186 17.30 12.82 -4.41
CA ARG A 186 17.96 12.73 -3.10
C ARG A 186 18.93 13.88 -2.91
N GLU A 187 19.20 14.20 -1.65
CA GLU A 187 20.28 15.12 -1.28
C GLU A 187 21.58 14.66 -1.97
N ARG A 188 22.27 15.59 -2.65
CA ARG A 188 23.56 15.35 -3.35
C ARG A 188 23.50 14.44 -4.60
N GLY A 189 22.31 14.06 -5.08
CA GLY A 189 22.11 13.17 -6.23
C GLY A 189 22.22 13.85 -7.62
N ASP A 190 22.20 15.17 -7.72
CA ASP A 190 22.17 15.88 -9.01
C ASP A 190 23.49 15.79 -9.80
N PHE A 191 24.64 15.58 -9.12
CA PHE A 191 25.95 15.50 -9.78
C PHE A 191 25.98 14.44 -10.91
N ALA A 192 25.50 13.22 -10.63
CA ALA A 192 25.52 12.15 -11.63
C ALA A 192 24.67 12.51 -12.86
N ARG A 193 23.54 13.18 -12.67
CA ARG A 193 22.69 13.66 -13.77
C ARG A 193 23.42 14.71 -14.61
N GLN A 194 24.11 15.66 -13.98
CA GLN A 194 24.92 16.64 -14.69
C GLN A 194 26.00 15.98 -15.55
N GLN A 195 26.65 14.93 -15.04
CA GLN A 195 27.65 14.17 -15.81
C GLN A 195 27.03 13.42 -17.00
N LEU A 196 25.84 12.83 -16.85
CA LEU A 196 25.13 12.21 -17.98
C LEU A 196 24.78 13.25 -19.06
N VAL A 197 24.28 14.42 -18.66
CA VAL A 197 24.00 15.52 -19.61
C VAL A 197 25.28 15.95 -20.31
N SER A 198 26.38 16.13 -19.57
CA SER A 198 27.68 16.48 -20.15
C SER A 198 28.14 15.43 -21.17
N ALA A 199 28.09 14.14 -20.83
CA ALA A 199 28.48 13.05 -21.73
C ALA A 199 27.65 13.01 -23.02
N LEU A 200 26.34 13.26 -22.91
CA LEU A 200 25.45 13.36 -24.07
C LEU A 200 25.79 14.55 -24.96
N LEU A 201 26.03 15.73 -24.38
CA LEU A 201 26.32 16.95 -25.13
C LEU A 201 27.70 16.96 -25.78
N SER A 202 28.67 16.27 -25.17
CA SER A 202 30.02 16.09 -25.71
C SER A 202 30.12 15.02 -26.80
N SER A 203 29.09 14.19 -26.98
CA SER A 203 29.09 13.13 -27.98
C SER A 203 28.74 13.63 -29.40
N PRO A 204 29.24 12.97 -30.47
CA PRO A 204 28.88 13.31 -31.84
C PRO A 204 27.35 13.27 -32.08
N ARG A 205 26.83 14.33 -32.71
CA ARG A 205 25.39 14.73 -32.84
C ARG A 205 24.33 13.75 -32.33
N THR A 206 24.10 12.60 -32.98
CA THR A 206 23.00 11.68 -32.63
C THR A 206 23.44 10.31 -32.12
N ALA A 207 24.74 10.02 -32.09
CA ALA A 207 25.27 8.66 -31.91
C ALA A 207 24.87 8.01 -30.57
N LEU A 208 24.72 8.81 -29.51
CA LEU A 208 24.20 8.33 -28.23
C LEU A 208 22.69 8.46 -28.08
N PHE A 209 22.06 9.42 -28.76
CA PHE A 209 20.63 9.67 -28.57
C PHE A 209 19.79 8.55 -29.18
N GLU A 210 20.18 8.02 -30.34
CA GLU A 210 19.45 6.93 -31.02
C GLU A 210 19.23 5.69 -30.14
N PRO A 211 20.26 5.05 -29.54
CA PRO A 211 20.04 3.89 -28.69
C PRO A 211 19.25 4.22 -27.41
N LEU A 212 19.42 5.42 -26.84
CA LEU A 212 18.71 5.82 -25.63
C LEU A 212 17.23 6.12 -25.90
N LEU A 213 16.91 6.70 -27.05
CA LEU A 213 15.54 6.92 -27.51
C LEU A 213 14.85 5.61 -27.91
N ALA A 214 15.60 4.57 -28.30
CA ALA A 214 15.07 3.24 -28.57
C ALA A 214 14.92 2.36 -27.30
N SER A 215 15.41 2.82 -26.14
CA SER A 215 15.38 2.03 -24.90
C SER A 215 13.95 1.67 -24.47
N PRO A 216 13.69 0.45 -23.93
CA PRO A 216 12.40 0.12 -23.35
C PRO A 216 12.10 0.93 -22.06
N ASP A 217 13.13 1.46 -21.37
CA ASP A 217 12.93 2.31 -20.19
C ASP A 217 12.42 3.69 -20.58
N ARG A 218 11.14 3.94 -20.26
CA ARG A 218 10.46 5.23 -20.47
C ARG A 218 11.19 6.41 -19.82
N ARG A 219 11.86 6.22 -18.68
CA ARG A 219 12.58 7.30 -18.00
C ARG A 219 13.81 7.70 -18.79
N LEU A 220 14.52 6.70 -19.33
CA LEU A 220 15.69 6.91 -20.16
C LEU A 220 15.32 7.60 -21.48
N ARG A 221 14.25 7.14 -22.14
CA ARG A 221 13.72 7.81 -23.35
C ARG A 221 13.37 9.28 -23.11
N ARG A 222 12.60 9.57 -22.04
CA ARG A 222 12.24 10.95 -21.67
C ARG A 222 13.47 11.82 -21.42
N PHE A 223 14.44 11.32 -20.65
CA PHE A 223 15.69 12.03 -20.36
C PHE A 223 16.50 12.33 -21.63
N ALA A 224 16.66 11.33 -22.50
CA ALA A 224 17.38 11.47 -23.75
C ALA A 224 16.69 12.50 -24.67
N LEU A 225 15.36 12.39 -24.82
CA LEU A 225 14.58 13.33 -25.63
C LEU A 225 14.67 14.76 -25.11
N GLN A 226 14.47 14.97 -23.81
CA GLN A 226 14.56 16.29 -23.18
C GLN A 226 15.94 16.93 -23.42
N THR A 227 17.01 16.16 -23.23
CA THR A 227 18.39 16.64 -23.44
C THR A 227 18.67 16.95 -24.92
N ALA A 228 18.16 16.13 -25.83
CA ALA A 228 18.32 16.32 -27.27
C ALA A 228 17.54 17.55 -27.80
N LEU A 229 16.35 17.81 -27.23
CA LEU A 229 15.53 18.97 -27.55
C LEU A 229 16.16 20.28 -27.05
N ALA A 230 16.67 20.29 -25.80
CA ALA A 230 17.35 21.44 -25.23
C ALA A 230 18.58 21.87 -26.04
N SER A 231 19.26 20.91 -26.68
CA SER A 231 20.44 21.13 -27.51
C SER A 231 20.17 21.20 -29.02
N ARG A 232 18.90 21.13 -29.45
CA ARG A 232 18.46 21.13 -30.86
C ARG A 232 19.22 20.12 -31.75
N ARG A 233 19.47 18.91 -31.23
CA ARG A 233 20.28 17.87 -31.91
C ARG A 233 19.47 16.91 -32.80
N LEU A 234 18.15 16.87 -32.67
CA LEU A 234 17.31 15.91 -33.40
C LEU A 234 16.79 16.51 -34.73
N PRO A 235 16.91 15.79 -35.85
CA PRO A 235 16.31 16.22 -37.11
C PRO A 235 14.79 16.03 -37.08
N LEU A 236 14.07 16.84 -37.87
CA LEU A 236 12.60 16.82 -37.93
C LEU A 236 12.04 15.41 -38.19
N ARG A 237 12.66 14.63 -39.09
CA ARG A 237 12.24 13.25 -39.37
C ARG A 237 12.19 12.36 -38.13
N THR A 238 13.15 12.52 -37.21
CA THR A 238 13.21 11.76 -35.97
C THR A 238 12.13 12.22 -34.99
N LEU A 239 11.90 13.54 -34.89
CA LEU A 239 10.81 14.09 -34.07
C LEU A 239 9.43 13.59 -34.55
N VAL A 240 9.20 13.57 -35.86
CA VAL A 240 7.96 13.04 -36.45
C VAL A 240 7.80 11.54 -36.20
N ALA A 241 8.88 10.76 -36.30
CA ALA A 241 8.85 9.33 -35.99
C ALA A 241 8.44 9.07 -34.53
N ILE A 242 9.07 9.76 -33.57
CA ILE A 242 8.74 9.67 -32.14
C ILE A 242 7.29 10.10 -31.90
N THR A 243 6.84 11.19 -32.55
CA THR A 243 5.46 11.69 -32.45
C THR A 243 4.43 10.65 -32.89
N LYS A 244 4.75 9.81 -33.88
CA LYS A 244 3.82 8.83 -34.44
C LYS A 244 3.88 7.46 -33.73
N GLN A 245 5.05 7.08 -33.20
CA GLN A 245 5.32 5.69 -32.82
C GLN A 245 5.57 5.49 -31.32
N ASP A 246 6.04 6.51 -30.58
CA ASP A 246 6.38 6.31 -29.16
C ASP A 246 5.11 6.02 -28.36
N SER A 247 5.18 4.98 -27.51
CA SER A 247 4.09 4.57 -26.63
C SER A 247 3.92 5.54 -25.45
N ASP A 248 5.00 6.21 -25.04
CA ASP A 248 4.99 7.15 -23.92
C ASP A 248 4.40 8.52 -24.34
N ARG A 249 3.33 8.92 -23.64
CA ARG A 249 2.61 10.17 -23.94
C ARG A 249 3.49 11.42 -23.77
N GLU A 250 4.41 11.43 -22.81
CA GLU A 250 5.25 12.59 -22.57
C GLU A 250 6.29 12.75 -23.68
N CYS A 251 6.98 11.65 -24.05
CA CYS A 251 7.89 11.64 -25.19
C CYS A 251 7.18 12.11 -26.47
N ARG A 252 6.01 11.54 -26.76
CA ARG A 252 5.22 11.90 -27.93
C ARG A 252 4.82 13.37 -27.93
N GLY A 253 4.35 13.91 -26.80
CA GLY A 253 3.96 15.31 -26.69
C GLY A 253 5.13 16.28 -26.89
N GLN A 254 6.28 16.01 -26.27
CA GLN A 254 7.50 16.84 -26.42
C GLN A 254 8.04 16.82 -27.85
N ALA A 255 8.07 15.63 -28.48
CA ALA A 255 8.48 15.50 -29.87
C ALA A 255 7.50 16.20 -30.82
N ALA A 256 6.18 16.08 -30.58
CA ALA A 256 5.15 16.72 -31.38
C ALA A 256 5.27 18.25 -31.32
N GLU A 257 5.50 18.81 -30.13
CA GLU A 257 5.66 20.25 -29.96
C GLU A 257 6.87 20.78 -30.74
N ALA A 258 8.00 20.08 -30.64
CA ALA A 258 9.20 20.42 -31.39
C ALA A 258 9.00 20.27 -32.91
N ALA A 259 8.39 19.17 -33.36
CA ALA A 259 8.11 18.91 -34.77
C ALA A 259 7.14 19.94 -35.36
N VAL A 260 6.05 20.27 -34.66
CA VAL A 260 5.09 21.29 -35.10
C VAL A 260 5.73 22.66 -35.17
N ARG A 261 6.56 23.03 -34.17
CA ARG A 261 7.27 24.31 -34.17
C ARG A 261 8.20 24.44 -35.36
N GLU A 262 8.98 23.39 -35.64
CA GLU A 262 9.88 23.34 -36.80
C GLU A 262 9.08 23.39 -38.10
N ALA A 263 8.02 22.58 -38.22
CA ALA A 263 7.16 22.57 -39.40
C ALA A 263 6.51 23.94 -39.67
N VAL A 264 6.12 24.67 -38.62
CA VAL A 264 5.66 26.06 -38.74
C VAL A 264 6.80 26.96 -39.21
N TRP A 265 8.00 26.86 -38.65
CA TRP A 265 9.13 27.69 -39.08
C TRP A 265 9.52 27.43 -40.54
N THR A 266 9.47 26.18 -41.00
CA THR A 266 9.89 25.77 -42.35
C THR A 266 8.74 25.64 -43.35
N GLU A 267 7.57 26.22 -43.08
CA GLU A 267 6.41 26.21 -44.01
C GLU A 267 5.90 24.80 -44.43
N GLN A 268 6.04 23.78 -43.58
CA GLN A 268 5.60 22.41 -43.89
C GLN A 268 4.12 22.17 -43.51
N THR A 269 3.19 22.83 -44.20
CA THR A 269 1.75 22.75 -43.89
C THR A 269 1.17 21.34 -44.05
N ASP A 270 1.63 20.55 -45.00
CA ASP A 270 1.14 19.18 -45.21
C ASP A 270 1.49 18.25 -44.04
N LEU A 271 2.67 18.45 -43.44
CA LEU A 271 3.04 17.75 -42.22
C LEU A 271 2.11 18.15 -41.06
N LEU A 272 1.76 19.43 -40.93
CA LEU A 272 0.80 19.89 -39.92
C LEU A 272 -0.59 19.25 -40.13
N ARG A 273 -1.09 19.16 -41.38
CA ARG A 273 -2.34 18.45 -41.70
C ARG A 273 -2.28 16.98 -41.32
N GLN A 274 -1.17 16.31 -41.64
CA GLN A 274 -0.95 14.91 -41.28
C GLN A 274 -0.96 14.71 -39.76
N LEU A 275 -0.31 15.59 -39.00
CA LEU A 275 -0.28 15.52 -37.54
C LEU A 275 -1.64 15.89 -36.91
N ALA A 276 -2.42 16.77 -37.53
CA ALA A 276 -3.78 17.09 -37.10
C ALA A 276 -4.73 15.87 -37.22
N ALA A 277 -4.52 14.99 -38.20
CA ALA A 277 -5.25 13.74 -38.33
C ALA A 277 -4.84 12.65 -37.31
N SER A 278 -3.85 12.91 -36.45
CA SER A 278 -3.37 11.93 -35.46
C SER A 278 -4.49 11.47 -34.52
N VAL A 279 -4.53 10.17 -34.19
CA VAL A 279 -5.42 9.60 -33.18
C VAL A 279 -5.12 10.12 -31.77
N HIS A 280 -3.92 10.65 -31.55
CA HIS A 280 -3.47 11.17 -30.27
C HIS A 280 -3.86 12.65 -30.13
N GLN A 281 -4.79 12.94 -29.22
CA GLN A 281 -5.33 14.28 -29.02
C GLN A 281 -4.26 15.35 -28.71
N ASP A 282 -3.20 14.99 -28.00
CA ASP A 282 -2.07 15.87 -27.66
C ASP A 282 -1.31 16.33 -28.91
N VAL A 283 -1.10 15.42 -29.87
CA VAL A 283 -0.50 15.74 -31.16
C VAL A 283 -1.45 16.59 -32.00
N ARG A 284 -2.73 16.20 -32.05
CA ARG A 284 -3.77 16.90 -32.81
C ARG A 284 -3.90 18.36 -32.39
N VAL A 285 -3.97 18.65 -31.09
CA VAL A 285 -4.06 20.02 -30.55
C VAL A 285 -2.89 20.88 -31.00
N LEU A 286 -1.66 20.37 -30.90
CA LEU A 286 -0.45 21.08 -31.30
C LEU A 286 -0.47 21.37 -32.81
N ALA A 287 -0.79 20.37 -33.63
CA ALA A 287 -0.83 20.50 -35.07
C ALA A 287 -1.88 21.51 -35.55
N LEU A 288 -3.10 21.48 -35.00
CA LEU A 288 -4.15 22.45 -35.30
C LEU A 288 -3.76 23.87 -34.85
N THR A 289 -3.06 24.00 -33.73
CA THR A 289 -2.48 25.29 -33.30
C THR A 289 -1.42 25.78 -34.30
N GLY A 290 -0.62 24.86 -34.85
CA GLY A 290 0.32 25.15 -35.93
C GLY A 290 -0.38 25.65 -37.20
N LEU A 291 -1.45 24.98 -37.64
CA LEU A 291 -2.27 25.42 -38.78
C LEU A 291 -2.88 26.82 -38.56
N LEU A 292 -3.34 27.12 -37.34
CA LEU A 292 -3.81 28.47 -36.99
C LEU A 292 -2.71 29.53 -37.10
N ARG A 293 -1.47 29.21 -36.69
CA ARG A 293 -0.33 30.11 -36.86
C ARG A 293 0.01 30.36 -38.33
N LYS A 294 -0.38 29.45 -39.23
CA LYS A 294 -0.28 29.58 -40.69
C LYS A 294 -1.47 30.26 -41.36
N GLY A 295 -2.41 30.77 -40.58
CA GLY A 295 -3.61 31.44 -41.12
C GLY A 295 -4.64 30.48 -41.71
N LEU A 296 -4.48 29.16 -41.54
CA LEU A 296 -5.38 28.14 -42.10
C LEU A 296 -6.59 27.87 -41.19
N ALA A 297 -7.23 28.92 -40.68
CA ALA A 297 -8.35 28.80 -39.73
C ALA A 297 -9.58 28.08 -40.31
N THR A 298 -9.82 28.21 -41.62
CA THR A 298 -10.91 27.49 -42.31
C THR A 298 -10.73 25.98 -42.24
N GLU A 299 -9.50 25.46 -42.28
CA GLU A 299 -9.22 24.02 -42.17
C GLU A 299 -9.38 23.48 -40.73
N VAL A 300 -9.26 24.36 -39.73
CA VAL A 300 -9.33 23.99 -38.30
C VAL A 300 -10.78 24.05 -37.77
N THR A 301 -11.64 24.89 -38.36
CA THR A 301 -13.05 25.06 -37.95
C THR A 301 -13.87 23.76 -37.94
N PRO A 302 -13.72 22.80 -38.89
CA PRO A 302 -14.45 21.52 -38.86
C PRO A 302 -14.22 20.66 -37.62
N TYR A 303 -13.16 20.93 -36.83
CA TYR A 303 -12.87 20.20 -35.59
C TYR A 303 -13.73 20.66 -34.39
N LEU A 304 -14.73 21.52 -34.59
CA LEU A 304 -15.69 21.91 -33.53
C LEU A 304 -16.39 20.70 -32.91
N GLY A 305 -16.63 19.64 -33.69
CA GLY A 305 -17.26 18.39 -33.23
C GLY A 305 -16.30 17.36 -32.61
N ASP A 306 -15.03 17.71 -32.38
CA ASP A 306 -14.05 16.76 -31.83
C ASP A 306 -14.43 16.30 -30.41
N THR A 307 -14.00 15.10 -30.03
CA THR A 307 -14.23 14.54 -28.69
C THR A 307 -13.40 15.21 -27.60
N SER A 308 -12.23 15.77 -27.94
CA SER A 308 -11.32 16.43 -27.01
C SER A 308 -11.70 17.89 -26.77
N ALA A 309 -11.82 18.29 -25.50
CA ALA A 309 -12.14 19.67 -25.12
C ALA A 309 -11.09 20.68 -25.61
N LEU A 310 -9.81 20.32 -25.57
CA LEU A 310 -8.73 21.20 -26.05
C LEU A 310 -8.78 21.39 -27.57
N VAL A 311 -9.08 20.32 -28.33
CA VAL A 311 -9.25 20.43 -29.79
C VAL A 311 -10.43 21.34 -30.12
N ARG A 312 -11.57 21.17 -29.44
CA ARG A 312 -12.72 22.06 -29.60
C ARG A 312 -12.40 23.51 -29.25
N ALA A 313 -11.58 23.76 -28.22
CA ALA A 313 -11.15 25.11 -27.87
C ALA A 313 -10.34 25.76 -29.00
N VAL A 314 -9.42 25.02 -29.62
CA VAL A 314 -8.64 25.48 -30.79
C VAL A 314 -9.57 25.70 -32.00
N ALA A 315 -10.51 24.78 -32.25
CA ALA A 315 -11.49 24.92 -33.33
C ALA A 315 -12.45 26.11 -33.11
N ARG A 316 -12.81 26.43 -31.87
CA ARG A 316 -13.58 27.65 -31.53
C ARG A 316 -12.77 28.92 -31.79
N ASP A 317 -11.46 28.91 -31.52
CA ASP A 317 -10.60 30.02 -31.92
C ASP A 317 -10.54 30.19 -33.44
N ALA A 318 -10.45 29.08 -34.18
CA ALA A 318 -10.53 29.08 -35.63
C ALA A 318 -11.85 29.65 -36.15
N ALA A 319 -12.97 29.19 -35.58
CA ALA A 319 -14.32 29.64 -35.93
C ALA A 319 -14.48 31.16 -35.72
N ARG A 320 -13.95 31.71 -34.62
CA ARG A 320 -13.95 33.16 -34.39
C ARG A 320 -13.18 33.92 -35.48
N ARG A 321 -12.02 33.42 -35.92
CA ARG A 321 -11.21 34.05 -36.98
C ARG A 321 -11.88 34.01 -38.34
N THR A 322 -12.74 33.03 -38.60
CA THR A 322 -13.49 32.89 -39.86
C THR A 322 -14.90 33.49 -39.80
N GLY A 323 -15.30 34.09 -38.68
CA GLY A 323 -16.64 34.65 -38.49
C GLY A 323 -17.75 33.60 -38.28
N THR A 324 -17.40 32.34 -38.01
CA THR A 324 -18.36 31.27 -37.72
C THR A 324 -18.84 31.36 -36.26
N ASP A 325 -20.16 31.46 -36.04
CA ASP A 325 -20.75 31.35 -34.70
C ASP A 325 -20.77 29.89 -34.23
N ALA A 326 -19.81 29.56 -33.35
CA ALA A 326 -19.68 28.23 -32.78
C ALA A 326 -20.90 27.79 -31.96
N VAL A 327 -21.60 28.69 -31.26
CA VAL A 327 -22.77 28.32 -30.44
C VAL A 327 -23.93 27.90 -31.34
N SER A 328 -24.23 28.72 -32.36
CA SER A 328 -25.26 28.38 -33.35
C SER A 328 -24.91 27.10 -34.13
N TRP A 329 -23.62 26.88 -34.41
CA TRP A 329 -23.16 25.61 -34.97
C TRP A 329 -23.46 24.43 -34.05
N TYR A 330 -23.14 24.52 -32.75
CA TYR A 330 -23.41 23.45 -31.78
C TYR A 330 -24.91 23.18 -31.61
N ARG A 331 -25.75 24.22 -31.53
CA ARG A 331 -27.22 24.09 -31.46
C ARG A 331 -27.79 23.32 -32.65
N THR A 332 -27.22 23.52 -33.83
CA THR A 332 -27.60 22.77 -35.04
C THR A 332 -27.06 21.34 -34.97
N ALA A 333 -25.79 21.17 -34.62
CA ALA A 333 -25.10 19.88 -34.60
C ALA A 333 -25.71 18.87 -33.62
N VAL A 334 -26.24 19.32 -32.47
CA VAL A 334 -26.86 18.41 -31.48
C VAL A 334 -28.18 17.78 -31.96
N ARG A 335 -28.78 18.27 -33.06
CA ARG A 335 -29.93 17.61 -33.70
C ARG A 335 -29.58 16.24 -34.25
N THR A 336 -28.31 16.03 -34.62
CA THR A 336 -27.72 14.72 -34.95
C THR A 336 -26.61 14.45 -33.94
N PRO A 337 -26.97 14.04 -32.71
CA PRO A 337 -26.11 14.19 -31.56
C PRO A 337 -24.85 13.32 -31.63
N THR A 338 -23.69 13.97 -31.61
CA THR A 338 -22.41 13.31 -31.34
C THR A 338 -21.90 13.70 -29.95
N PRO A 339 -21.05 12.87 -29.30
CA PRO A 339 -20.50 13.23 -28.00
C PRO A 339 -19.73 14.57 -28.01
N GLY A 340 -19.03 14.87 -29.10
CA GLY A 340 -18.28 16.13 -29.26
C GLY A 340 -19.19 17.34 -29.44
N ALA A 341 -20.27 17.22 -30.22
CA ALA A 341 -21.25 18.30 -30.39
C ALA A 341 -21.99 18.61 -29.07
N ILE A 342 -22.41 17.57 -28.33
CA ILE A 342 -23.04 17.73 -27.01
C ILE A 342 -22.09 18.41 -26.03
N ALA A 343 -20.84 17.94 -25.96
CA ALA A 343 -19.84 18.52 -25.06
C ALA A 343 -19.50 19.97 -25.44
N GLY A 344 -19.42 20.27 -26.74
CA GLY A 344 -19.22 21.63 -27.24
C GLY A 344 -20.37 22.56 -26.86
N LEU A 345 -21.63 22.14 -27.06
CA LEU A 345 -22.79 22.92 -26.61
C LEU A 345 -22.77 23.15 -25.10
N ALA A 346 -22.42 22.14 -24.31
CA ALA A 346 -22.34 22.26 -22.86
C ALA A 346 -21.20 23.19 -22.38
N GLU A 347 -20.15 23.40 -23.19
CA GLU A 347 -19.04 24.30 -22.88
C GLU A 347 -19.32 25.76 -23.24
N THR A 348 -20.19 26.03 -24.20
CA THR A 348 -20.42 27.39 -24.73
C THR A 348 -21.85 27.88 -24.60
N GLY A 349 -22.80 26.97 -24.47
CA GLY A 349 -24.22 27.25 -24.37
C GLY A 349 -24.62 27.75 -22.98
N ARG A 350 -25.92 27.94 -22.81
CA ARG A 350 -26.54 28.39 -21.58
C ARG A 350 -27.53 27.36 -21.06
N LYS A 351 -28.11 27.61 -19.88
CA LYS A 351 -29.07 26.70 -19.25
C LYS A 351 -30.29 26.43 -20.15
N GLU A 352 -30.70 27.39 -20.97
CA GLU A 352 -31.82 27.25 -21.91
C GLU A 352 -31.53 26.22 -23.01
N ASP A 353 -30.26 25.96 -23.33
CA ASP A 353 -29.85 24.97 -24.32
C ASP A 353 -30.00 23.52 -23.79
N ALA A 354 -30.32 23.32 -22.51
CA ALA A 354 -30.48 22.00 -21.90
C ALA A 354 -31.61 21.18 -22.54
N ASP A 355 -32.67 21.83 -23.01
CA ASP A 355 -33.79 21.13 -23.65
C ASP A 355 -33.40 20.52 -24.99
N LEU A 356 -32.34 21.03 -25.65
CA LEU A 356 -31.76 20.41 -26.84
C LEU A 356 -30.99 19.12 -26.51
N LEU A 357 -30.47 18.98 -25.28
CA LEU A 357 -29.72 17.81 -24.85
C LEU A 357 -30.63 16.71 -24.28
N ALA A 358 -31.79 17.07 -23.73
CA ALA A 358 -32.68 16.14 -23.05
C ALA A 358 -33.11 14.92 -23.88
N PRO A 359 -33.43 15.03 -25.20
CA PRO A 359 -33.73 13.86 -26.03
C PRO A 359 -32.58 12.86 -26.13
N SER A 360 -31.34 13.34 -26.03
CA SER A 360 -30.14 12.49 -26.15
C SER A 360 -29.95 11.53 -24.96
N LEU A 361 -30.70 11.70 -23.87
CA LEU A 361 -30.74 10.74 -22.76
C LEU A 361 -31.31 9.38 -23.19
N GLY A 362 -32.20 9.33 -24.18
CA GLY A 362 -32.79 8.10 -24.73
C GLY A 362 -32.06 7.53 -25.95
N HIS A 363 -30.90 8.09 -26.31
CA HIS A 363 -30.20 7.72 -27.54
C HIS A 363 -29.69 6.27 -27.50
N HIS A 364 -29.74 5.54 -28.62
CA HIS A 364 -29.32 4.12 -28.70
C HIS A 364 -27.82 3.92 -28.36
N HIS A 365 -26.96 4.84 -28.79
CA HIS A 365 -25.54 4.82 -28.45
C HIS A 365 -25.22 5.33 -27.03
N ALA A 366 -24.64 4.47 -26.19
CA ALA A 366 -24.24 4.80 -24.82
C ALA A 366 -23.28 6.00 -24.68
N PRO A 367 -22.28 6.23 -25.57
CA PRO A 367 -21.44 7.42 -25.49
C PRO A 367 -22.21 8.74 -25.61
N VAL A 368 -23.30 8.76 -26.37
CA VAL A 368 -24.18 9.93 -26.54
C VAL A 368 -24.99 10.17 -25.28
N ARG A 369 -25.61 9.14 -24.70
CA ARG A 369 -26.33 9.23 -23.41
C ARG A 369 -25.41 9.76 -22.30
N ALA A 370 -24.20 9.22 -22.19
CA ALA A 370 -23.23 9.65 -21.19
C ALA A 370 -22.79 11.11 -21.40
N ALA A 371 -22.60 11.54 -22.66
CA ALA A 371 -22.30 12.94 -22.98
C ALA A 371 -23.48 13.86 -22.65
N ALA A 372 -24.72 13.43 -22.90
CA ALA A 372 -25.93 14.19 -22.58
C ALA A 372 -26.08 14.42 -21.07
N VAL A 373 -25.93 13.37 -20.25
CA VAL A 373 -25.93 13.50 -18.78
C VAL A 373 -24.85 14.47 -18.30
N ARG A 374 -23.62 14.34 -18.85
CA ARG A 374 -22.53 15.26 -18.52
C ARG A 374 -22.83 16.69 -18.95
N GLY A 375 -23.41 16.88 -20.12
CA GLY A 375 -23.75 18.19 -20.67
C GLY A 375 -24.83 18.88 -19.84
N LEU A 376 -25.90 18.18 -19.50
CA LEU A 376 -26.94 18.69 -18.59
C LEU A 376 -26.38 19.08 -17.22
N ARG A 377 -25.42 18.30 -16.69
CA ARG A 377 -24.71 18.64 -15.46
C ARG A 377 -23.84 19.89 -15.60
N ALA A 378 -23.13 20.05 -16.70
CA ALA A 378 -22.31 21.24 -16.95
C ALA A 378 -23.14 22.52 -17.11
N LEU A 379 -24.38 22.39 -17.62
CA LEU A 379 -25.34 23.50 -17.77
C LEU A 379 -26.19 23.75 -16.50
N ASP A 380 -25.92 23.05 -15.39
CA ASP A 380 -26.76 23.06 -14.16
C ASP A 380 -28.27 22.86 -14.45
N ALA A 381 -28.56 21.88 -15.31
CA ALA A 381 -29.91 21.55 -15.78
C ALA A 381 -30.25 20.06 -15.61
N VAL A 382 -29.67 19.42 -14.59
CA VAL A 382 -29.97 18.02 -14.25
C VAL A 382 -31.39 17.93 -13.69
N ARG A 383 -32.24 17.15 -14.35
CA ARG A 383 -33.58 16.79 -13.86
C ARG A 383 -33.50 15.40 -13.23
N VAL A 384 -33.83 15.29 -11.93
CA VAL A 384 -33.65 14.06 -11.15
C VAL A 384 -34.48 12.93 -11.74
N GLU A 385 -35.74 13.21 -12.11
CA GLU A 385 -36.72 12.25 -12.61
C GLU A 385 -36.26 11.59 -13.92
N ARG A 386 -35.53 12.34 -14.77
CA ARG A 386 -34.98 11.84 -16.03
C ARG A 386 -33.62 11.16 -15.88
N THR A 387 -32.90 11.44 -14.79
CA THR A 387 -31.54 10.93 -14.57
C THR A 387 -31.52 9.66 -13.74
N VAL A 388 -32.44 9.50 -12.78
CA VAL A 388 -32.55 8.30 -11.93
C VAL A 388 -32.69 6.99 -12.75
N PRO A 389 -33.51 6.90 -13.82
CA PRO A 389 -33.58 5.68 -14.62
C PRO A 389 -32.24 5.25 -15.23
N LEU A 390 -31.33 6.20 -15.49
CA LEU A 390 -30.02 5.94 -16.09
C LEU A 390 -29.03 5.28 -15.10
N LEU A 391 -29.36 5.21 -13.81
CA LEU A 391 -28.59 4.43 -12.83
C LEU A 391 -28.66 2.92 -13.08
N ARG A 392 -29.63 2.46 -13.89
CA ARG A 392 -29.79 1.07 -14.34
C ARG A 392 -29.46 0.88 -15.83
N ASP A 393 -28.81 1.85 -16.47
CA ASP A 393 -28.41 1.78 -17.87
C ASP A 393 -27.49 0.57 -18.15
N PRO A 394 -27.58 -0.10 -19.32
CA PRO A 394 -26.68 -1.19 -19.67
C PRO A 394 -25.19 -0.81 -19.69
N SER A 395 -24.86 0.46 -19.91
CA SER A 395 -23.50 0.97 -19.96
C SER A 395 -23.04 1.50 -18.60
N THR A 396 -21.98 0.91 -18.08
CA THR A 396 -21.30 1.39 -16.85
C THR A 396 -20.84 2.85 -16.94
N LYS A 397 -20.54 3.33 -18.15
CA LYS A 397 -20.17 4.74 -18.41
C LYS A 397 -21.36 5.67 -18.13
N VAL A 398 -22.56 5.31 -18.57
CA VAL A 398 -23.77 6.11 -18.35
C VAL A 398 -24.14 6.12 -16.87
N ILE A 399 -24.14 4.95 -16.21
CA ILE A 399 -24.36 4.84 -14.76
C ILE A 399 -23.41 5.79 -14.00
N ARG A 400 -22.12 5.80 -14.37
CA ARG A 400 -21.12 6.66 -13.72
C ARG A 400 -21.42 8.15 -13.88
N GLU A 401 -21.79 8.60 -15.08
CA GLU A 401 -22.13 10.00 -15.31
C GLU A 401 -23.43 10.37 -14.58
N ALA A 402 -24.44 9.50 -14.58
CA ALA A 402 -25.71 9.70 -13.87
C ALA A 402 -25.50 9.80 -12.35
N THR A 403 -24.70 8.88 -11.78
CA THR A 403 -24.30 8.92 -10.37
C THR A 403 -23.61 10.25 -10.04
N THR A 404 -22.69 10.70 -10.90
CA THR A 404 -21.95 11.95 -10.68
C THR A 404 -22.87 13.17 -10.76
N ALA A 405 -23.89 13.15 -11.63
CA ALA A 405 -24.88 14.21 -11.75
C ALA A 405 -25.84 14.29 -10.56
N LEU A 406 -26.20 13.16 -9.96
CA LEU A 406 -27.14 13.09 -8.85
C LEU A 406 -26.49 13.37 -7.49
N ARG A 407 -25.16 13.27 -7.37
CA ARG A 407 -24.43 13.53 -6.10
C ARG A 407 -24.63 14.93 -5.51
N THR A 408 -25.01 15.92 -6.31
CA THR A 408 -25.28 17.29 -5.84
C THR A 408 -26.76 17.55 -5.61
N ARG A 409 -27.60 16.51 -5.63
CA ARG A 409 -29.07 16.56 -5.54
C ARG A 409 -29.61 15.42 -4.65
N LEU A 410 -28.85 15.06 -3.61
CA LEU A 410 -29.16 13.91 -2.73
C LEU A 410 -30.50 14.11 -2.01
N ASP A 411 -30.79 15.34 -1.62
CA ASP A 411 -32.03 15.83 -1.01
C ASP A 411 -33.28 15.63 -1.88
N GLN A 412 -33.10 15.47 -3.20
CA GLN A 412 -34.17 15.34 -4.18
C GLN A 412 -34.34 13.89 -4.66
N LEU A 413 -33.55 12.94 -4.14
CA LEU A 413 -33.63 11.55 -4.54
C LEU A 413 -34.87 10.87 -3.96
N PRO A 414 -35.52 9.95 -4.71
CA PRO A 414 -36.59 9.13 -4.17
C PRO A 414 -36.13 8.33 -2.94
N SER A 415 -36.95 8.33 -1.88
CA SER A 415 -36.75 7.49 -0.70
C SER A 415 -36.64 6.01 -1.10
N GLY A 416 -35.70 5.26 -0.53
CA GLY A 416 -35.52 3.84 -0.85
C GLY A 416 -34.67 3.56 -2.09
N LEU A 417 -34.25 4.59 -2.85
CA LEU A 417 -33.51 4.40 -4.10
C LEU A 417 -32.15 3.74 -3.86
N THR A 418 -31.41 4.17 -2.84
CA THR A 418 -30.08 3.64 -2.52
C THR A 418 -30.14 2.17 -2.13
N GLU A 419 -31.12 1.78 -1.31
CA GLU A 419 -31.36 0.40 -0.87
C GLU A 419 -31.72 -0.48 -2.08
N LEU A 420 -32.58 0.03 -2.97
CA LEU A 420 -32.97 -0.66 -4.20
C LEU A 420 -31.78 -0.88 -5.15
N LEU A 421 -30.87 0.08 -5.24
CA LEU A 421 -29.66 -0.03 -6.08
C LEU A 421 -28.63 -0.98 -5.46
N LEU A 422 -28.43 -0.92 -4.15
CA LEU A 422 -27.54 -1.82 -3.40
C LEU A 422 -28.03 -3.28 -3.43
N SER A 423 -29.33 -3.50 -3.56
CA SER A 423 -29.93 -4.84 -3.64
C SER A 423 -29.80 -5.52 -5.01
N ASP A 424 -29.25 -4.84 -6.04
CA ASP A 424 -29.07 -5.41 -7.38
C ASP A 424 -27.97 -6.48 -7.37
N ARG A 425 -28.37 -7.76 -7.36
CA ARG A 425 -27.46 -8.91 -7.21
C ARG A 425 -26.52 -9.07 -8.40
N ASP A 426 -27.00 -8.77 -9.61
CA ASP A 426 -26.30 -9.10 -10.84
C ASP A 426 -25.30 -8.02 -11.26
N ARG A 427 -25.59 -6.73 -10.95
CA ARG A 427 -24.84 -5.61 -11.54
C ARG A 427 -24.08 -4.80 -10.49
N ALA A 428 -22.81 -5.14 -10.29
CA ALA A 428 -21.89 -4.42 -9.40
C ALA A 428 -21.81 -2.90 -9.70
N ALA A 429 -21.96 -2.47 -10.96
CA ALA A 429 -21.95 -1.05 -11.31
C ALA A 429 -23.15 -0.28 -10.71
N VAL A 430 -24.32 -0.92 -10.61
CA VAL A 430 -25.54 -0.36 -10.02
C VAL A 430 -25.38 -0.25 -8.51
N ARG A 431 -24.88 -1.31 -7.84
CA ARG A 431 -24.58 -1.27 -6.40
C ARG A 431 -23.57 -0.19 -6.04
N ARG A 432 -22.48 -0.06 -6.82
CA ARG A 432 -21.50 1.03 -6.66
C ARG A 432 -22.12 2.41 -6.82
N ALA A 433 -23.14 2.57 -7.68
CA ALA A 433 -23.88 3.82 -7.82
C ALA A 433 -24.72 4.09 -6.56
N GLY A 434 -25.47 3.09 -6.07
CA GLY A 434 -26.21 3.16 -4.81
C GLY A 434 -25.33 3.59 -3.65
N TYR A 435 -24.19 2.93 -3.47
CA TYR A 435 -23.21 3.28 -2.43
C TYR A 435 -22.72 4.73 -2.51
N ARG A 436 -22.49 5.24 -3.73
CA ARG A 436 -22.00 6.62 -3.94
C ARG A 436 -23.06 7.70 -3.73
N LEU A 437 -24.33 7.30 -3.68
CA LEU A 437 -25.48 8.17 -3.45
C LEU A 437 -26.03 8.02 -2.02
N LEU A 438 -25.40 7.21 -1.16
CA LEU A 438 -25.75 7.14 0.25
C LEU A 438 -25.58 8.51 0.90
N ASP A 439 -26.67 8.98 1.51
CA ASP A 439 -26.70 10.19 2.33
C ASP A 439 -27.25 9.83 3.71
N GLU A 440 -26.36 9.35 4.57
CA GLU A 440 -26.68 9.00 5.94
C GLU A 440 -25.92 10.00 6.84
N PRO A 441 -26.60 10.95 7.51
CA PRO A 441 -25.93 11.89 8.41
C PRO A 441 -25.56 11.24 9.74
N ASP A 442 -26.33 10.25 10.19
CA ASP A 442 -26.12 9.55 11.45
C ASP A 442 -24.91 8.60 11.40
N ALA A 443 -23.96 8.77 12.32
CA ALA A 443 -22.69 8.05 12.27
C ALA A 443 -22.82 6.55 12.61
N LEU A 444 -23.78 6.18 13.46
CA LEU A 444 -24.04 4.79 13.83
C LEU A 444 -24.64 4.02 12.65
N GLN A 445 -25.67 4.57 12.02
CA GLN A 445 -26.29 4.03 10.82
C GLN A 445 -25.29 3.92 9.67
N ARG A 446 -24.46 4.96 9.47
CA ARG A 446 -23.34 4.92 8.50
C ARG A 446 -22.39 3.78 8.76
N LEU A 447 -21.94 3.59 10.00
CA LEU A 447 -21.02 2.52 10.34
C LEU A 447 -21.66 1.16 10.05
N ARG A 448 -22.92 0.95 10.47
CA ARG A 448 -23.70 -0.26 10.20
C ARG A 448 -23.83 -0.54 8.71
N THR A 449 -24.22 0.45 7.91
CA THR A 449 -24.36 0.32 6.45
C THR A 449 -23.01 -0.03 5.80
N ASN A 450 -21.92 0.61 6.19
CA ASN A 450 -20.60 0.32 5.63
C ASN A 450 -20.06 -1.06 6.01
N LEU A 451 -20.28 -1.52 7.24
CA LEU A 451 -19.90 -2.88 7.64
C LEU A 451 -20.71 -3.95 6.88
N ARG A 452 -22.00 -3.71 6.63
CA ARG A 452 -22.83 -4.58 5.76
C ARG A 452 -22.31 -4.60 4.32
N ILE A 453 -21.95 -3.45 3.75
CA ILE A 453 -21.45 -3.38 2.36
C ILE A 453 -20.03 -3.93 2.25
N ALA A 454 -19.26 -3.96 3.34
CA ALA A 454 -17.93 -4.58 3.36
C ALA A 454 -17.96 -6.10 3.08
N THR A 455 -19.13 -6.74 3.14
CA THR A 455 -19.33 -8.15 2.75
C THR A 455 -19.87 -8.31 1.32
N ASP A 456 -19.93 -7.25 0.51
CA ASP A 456 -20.41 -7.31 -0.87
C ASP A 456 -19.51 -8.22 -1.74
N PRO A 457 -20.08 -9.04 -2.64
CA PRO A 457 -19.29 -9.89 -3.52
C PRO A 457 -18.41 -9.12 -4.52
N ASP A 458 -18.66 -7.82 -4.77
CA ASP A 458 -17.76 -6.96 -5.53
C ASP A 458 -16.59 -6.49 -4.65
N PRO A 459 -15.35 -6.99 -4.88
CA PRO A 459 -14.21 -6.72 -3.99
C PRO A 459 -13.82 -5.23 -3.97
N ARG A 460 -14.17 -4.47 -5.02
CA ARG A 460 -13.92 -3.02 -5.05
C ARG A 460 -14.87 -2.26 -4.13
N LEU A 461 -16.14 -2.61 -4.13
CA LEU A 461 -17.15 -2.02 -3.27
C LEU A 461 -16.91 -2.39 -1.80
N ALA A 462 -16.63 -3.68 -1.53
CA ALA A 462 -16.27 -4.17 -0.20
C ALA A 462 -15.10 -3.39 0.43
N ARG A 463 -14.02 -3.17 -0.34
CA ARG A 463 -12.86 -2.38 0.12
C ARG A 463 -13.21 -0.92 0.41
N TRP A 464 -13.98 -0.26 -0.47
CA TRP A 464 -14.39 1.13 -0.23
C TRP A 464 -15.21 1.29 1.04
N ALA A 465 -16.13 0.36 1.30
CA ALA A 465 -16.95 0.35 2.51
C ALA A 465 -16.12 0.03 3.76
N ALA A 466 -15.19 -0.92 3.68
CA ALA A 466 -14.27 -1.24 4.77
C ALA A 466 -13.34 -0.07 5.13
N ASP A 467 -12.78 0.64 4.14
CA ASP A 467 -11.95 1.83 4.35
C ASP A 467 -12.75 2.95 5.04
N THR A 468 -14.01 3.13 4.61
CA THR A 468 -14.93 4.12 5.18
C THR A 468 -15.34 3.75 6.61
N ALA A 469 -15.71 2.48 6.86
CA ALA A 469 -15.98 1.96 8.20
C ALA A 469 -14.76 2.15 9.11
N ALA A 470 -13.55 1.86 8.62
CA ALA A 470 -12.33 2.03 9.40
C ALA A 470 -12.06 3.50 9.75
N ALA A 471 -12.36 4.43 8.85
CA ALA A 471 -12.29 5.86 9.15
C ALA A 471 -13.33 6.29 10.19
N LEU A 472 -14.58 5.80 10.08
CA LEU A 472 -15.65 6.08 11.03
C LEU A 472 -15.32 5.54 12.42
N ILE A 473 -14.84 4.30 12.54
CA ILE A 473 -14.44 3.69 13.83
C ILE A 473 -13.38 4.55 14.52
N ARG A 474 -12.36 5.01 13.79
CA ARG A 474 -11.33 5.90 14.35
C ARG A 474 -11.89 7.25 14.78
N HIS A 475 -12.85 7.80 14.03
CA HIS A 475 -13.45 9.10 14.34
C HIS A 475 -14.42 9.02 15.54
N LEU A 476 -15.17 7.92 15.67
CA LEU A 476 -16.10 7.67 16.78
C LEU A 476 -15.36 7.29 18.07
N HIS A 477 -14.09 6.95 17.98
CA HIS A 477 -13.24 6.71 19.13
C HIS A 477 -12.73 8.04 19.71
N SER A 478 -13.06 8.31 20.99
CA SER A 478 -12.53 9.47 21.72
C SER A 478 -11.05 9.27 22.05
N SER A 479 -10.15 9.85 21.25
CA SER A 479 -8.71 9.84 21.58
C SER A 479 -8.37 10.92 22.62
N PRO A 480 -7.62 10.61 23.70
CA PRO A 480 -7.18 11.60 24.69
C PRO A 480 -6.28 12.69 24.13
N TRP A 481 -5.63 12.43 22.99
CA TRP A 481 -4.73 13.37 22.32
C TRP A 481 -5.48 14.41 21.46
N HIS A 482 -6.75 14.15 21.14
CA HIS A 482 -7.61 15.03 20.32
C HIS A 482 -8.75 15.68 21.13
N ALA A 483 -8.84 15.41 22.44
CA ALA A 483 -9.88 15.90 23.35
C ALA A 483 -9.87 17.44 23.59
N ARG A 484 -9.07 18.21 22.84
CA ARG A 484 -8.97 19.67 23.00
C ARG A 484 -9.77 20.50 22.01
N THR A 485 -10.43 19.91 21.00
CA THR A 485 -11.11 20.75 19.99
C THR A 485 -12.40 20.23 19.37
N ASP A 486 -12.78 18.96 19.51
CA ASP A 486 -13.96 18.44 18.79
C ASP A 486 -15.05 17.91 19.73
N VAL A 487 -16.29 18.36 19.51
CA VAL A 487 -17.50 17.73 20.04
C VAL A 487 -17.63 16.37 19.35
N VAL A 488 -17.10 15.32 19.96
CA VAL A 488 -17.30 13.94 19.47
C VAL A 488 -18.81 13.67 19.51
N PRO A 489 -19.45 13.27 18.40
CA PRO A 489 -20.84 12.85 18.41
C PRO A 489 -21.06 11.78 19.49
N ALA A 490 -22.14 11.88 20.27
CA ALA A 490 -22.46 10.86 21.26
C ALA A 490 -22.61 9.50 20.55
N PHE A 491 -21.65 8.61 20.79
CA PHE A 491 -21.65 7.24 20.26
C PHE A 491 -21.95 6.29 21.41
N ASP A 492 -23.24 6.06 21.65
CA ASP A 492 -23.74 5.17 22.71
C ASP A 492 -24.77 4.18 22.12
N PRO A 493 -24.31 3.16 21.37
CA PRO A 493 -25.20 2.15 20.81
C PRO A 493 -25.86 1.32 21.92
N THR A 494 -27.12 0.96 21.69
CA THR A 494 -27.87 0.01 22.53
C THR A 494 -27.21 -1.37 22.52
N ALA A 495 -27.54 -2.24 23.48
CA ALA A 495 -26.97 -3.59 23.56
C ALA A 495 -27.18 -4.42 22.27
N ASP A 496 -28.33 -4.27 21.62
CA ASP A 496 -28.61 -4.97 20.35
C ASP A 496 -27.79 -4.40 19.19
N GLU A 497 -27.63 -3.08 19.13
CA GLU A 497 -26.78 -2.43 18.12
C GLU A 497 -25.30 -2.80 18.31
N ARG A 498 -24.81 -2.88 19.55
CA ARG A 498 -23.45 -3.37 19.85
C ARG A 498 -23.24 -4.77 19.31
N ARG A 499 -24.17 -5.69 19.62
CA ARG A 499 -24.12 -7.08 19.16
C ARG A 499 -24.11 -7.17 17.63
N GLU A 500 -24.94 -6.37 16.97
CA GLU A 500 -24.98 -6.33 15.51
C GLU A 500 -23.70 -5.78 14.90
N LEU A 501 -23.17 -4.65 15.41
CA LEU A 501 -21.92 -4.06 14.90
C LEU A 501 -20.75 -5.03 15.02
N LEU A 502 -20.65 -5.77 16.12
CA LEU A 502 -19.60 -6.78 16.31
C LEU A 502 -19.76 -7.94 15.32
N ALA A 503 -20.99 -8.44 15.12
CA ALA A 503 -21.25 -9.49 14.13
C ALA A 503 -20.89 -9.04 12.70
N LEU A 504 -21.26 -7.82 12.32
CA LEU A 504 -20.92 -7.25 11.01
C LEU A 504 -19.41 -7.02 10.87
N THR A 505 -18.72 -6.65 11.94
CA THR A 505 -17.26 -6.45 11.97
C THR A 505 -16.51 -7.75 11.72
N GLU A 506 -16.97 -8.86 12.32
CA GLU A 506 -16.38 -10.18 12.06
C GLU A 506 -16.73 -10.69 10.66
N ALA A 507 -17.94 -10.46 10.17
CA ALA A 507 -18.28 -10.78 8.77
C ALA A 507 -17.40 -10.01 7.76
N ALA A 508 -17.00 -8.77 8.10
CA ALA A 508 -16.12 -7.92 7.29
C ALA A 508 -14.61 -8.19 7.50
N ALA A 509 -14.22 -9.14 8.36
CA ALA A 509 -12.82 -9.42 8.70
C ALA A 509 -11.87 -9.68 7.51
N PRO A 510 -12.30 -10.27 6.36
CA PRO A 510 -11.42 -10.47 5.20
C PRO A 510 -10.90 -9.17 4.55
N VAL A 511 -11.61 -8.05 4.73
CA VAL A 511 -11.26 -6.75 4.11
C VAL A 511 -11.00 -5.64 5.13
N LEU A 512 -11.47 -5.79 6.36
CA LEU A 512 -11.32 -4.79 7.42
C LEU A 512 -10.01 -5.01 8.21
N PRO A 513 -9.14 -3.98 8.33
CA PRO A 513 -7.86 -4.13 9.01
C PRO A 513 -8.03 -4.61 10.45
N HIS A 514 -7.17 -5.54 10.86
CA HIS A 514 -7.22 -6.15 12.19
C HIS A 514 -7.22 -5.12 13.33
N ARG A 515 -6.34 -4.10 13.27
CA ARG A 515 -6.27 -3.05 14.30
C ARG A 515 -7.57 -2.25 14.44
N THR A 516 -8.24 -1.99 13.33
CA THR A 516 -9.55 -1.33 13.33
C THR A 516 -10.61 -2.19 14.01
N ARG A 517 -10.63 -3.50 13.73
CA ARG A 517 -11.56 -4.44 14.39
C ARG A 517 -11.32 -4.47 15.89
N GLN A 518 -10.07 -4.58 16.29
CA GLN A 518 -9.67 -4.55 17.70
C GLN A 518 -10.16 -3.28 18.41
N LEU A 519 -9.96 -2.11 17.80
CA LEU A 519 -10.39 -0.83 18.36
C LEU A 519 -11.91 -0.82 18.63
N LEU A 520 -12.71 -1.31 17.67
CA LEU A 520 -14.17 -1.35 17.83
C LEU A 520 -14.61 -2.35 18.91
N HIS A 521 -13.98 -3.54 18.97
CA HIS A 521 -14.21 -4.52 20.04
C HIS A 521 -13.91 -3.93 21.42
N GLU A 522 -12.77 -3.26 21.56
CA GLU A 522 -12.37 -2.62 22.82
C GLU A 522 -13.28 -1.46 23.22
N GLN A 523 -13.89 -0.77 22.25
CA GLN A 523 -14.84 0.31 22.50
C GLN A 523 -16.23 -0.19 22.90
N LEU A 524 -16.75 -1.22 22.23
CA LEU A 524 -18.13 -1.67 22.42
C LEU A 524 -18.28 -2.64 23.60
N GLU A 525 -17.34 -3.57 23.78
CA GLU A 525 -17.42 -4.68 24.73
C GLU A 525 -16.06 -4.95 25.43
N PRO A 526 -15.48 -3.98 26.15
CA PRO A 526 -14.13 -4.09 26.72
C PRO A 526 -13.92 -5.26 27.70
N GLY A 527 -14.99 -5.76 28.33
CA GLY A 527 -14.94 -6.88 29.27
C GLY A 527 -15.18 -8.25 28.66
N ALA A 528 -15.52 -8.32 27.36
CA ALA A 528 -15.86 -9.58 26.70
C ALA A 528 -14.62 -10.48 26.50
N PRO A 529 -14.76 -11.81 26.62
CA PRO A 529 -13.66 -12.75 26.38
C PRO A 529 -13.05 -12.63 24.99
N ALA A 530 -13.85 -12.31 23.96
CA ALA A 530 -13.37 -12.06 22.60
C ALA A 530 -12.41 -10.86 22.54
N THR A 531 -12.71 -9.79 23.26
CA THR A 531 -11.86 -8.60 23.35
C THR A 531 -10.60 -8.87 24.18
N GLU A 532 -10.72 -9.63 25.27
CA GLU A 532 -9.58 -10.11 26.06
C GLU A 532 -8.61 -10.95 25.19
N LEU A 533 -9.14 -11.87 24.38
CA LEU A 533 -8.37 -12.70 23.45
C LEU A 533 -7.56 -11.85 22.46
N LEU A 534 -8.15 -10.78 21.92
CA LEU A 534 -7.46 -9.86 21.01
C LEU A 534 -6.26 -9.20 21.69
N ARG A 535 -6.40 -8.78 22.96
CA ARG A 535 -5.30 -8.16 23.73
C ARG A 535 -4.20 -9.15 24.06
N VAL A 536 -4.54 -10.38 24.45
CA VAL A 536 -3.54 -11.42 24.73
C VAL A 536 -2.72 -11.71 23.47
N ARG A 537 -3.38 -11.77 22.30
CA ARG A 537 -2.72 -12.10 21.03
C ARG A 537 -1.88 -10.94 20.45
N TYR A 538 -2.36 -9.69 20.55
CA TYR A 538 -1.81 -8.57 19.79
C TYR A 538 -1.39 -7.36 20.64
N GLY A 539 -1.52 -7.45 21.97
CA GLY A 539 -1.46 -6.31 22.90
C GLY A 539 -2.69 -5.41 22.77
N PRO A 540 -2.93 -4.49 23.72
CA PRO A 540 -4.02 -3.52 23.63
C PRO A 540 -3.85 -2.58 22.43
N HIS A 541 -4.94 -2.03 21.90
CA HIS A 541 -4.82 -1.04 20.84
C HIS A 541 -4.19 0.27 21.40
N PRO A 542 -3.23 0.91 20.71
CA PRO A 542 -2.52 2.09 21.23
C PRO A 542 -3.41 3.28 21.60
N ASP A 543 -4.53 3.44 20.89
CA ASP A 543 -5.46 4.55 21.13
C ASP A 543 -6.48 4.26 22.24
N THR A 544 -6.62 3.00 22.67
CA THR A 544 -7.60 2.59 23.68
C THR A 544 -7.02 2.79 25.08
N ARG A 545 -7.76 3.51 25.94
CA ARG A 545 -7.52 3.48 27.40
C ARG A 545 -8.33 2.36 28.03
N ASN A 546 -7.79 1.73 29.09
CA ASN A 546 -8.54 0.74 29.86
C ASN A 546 -9.81 1.39 30.41
N PRO A 547 -11.01 1.02 29.91
CA PRO A 547 -12.26 1.59 30.39
C PRO A 547 -12.73 0.89 31.68
N LEU A 548 -12.12 -0.25 32.02
CA LEU A 548 -12.31 -0.93 33.30
C LEU A 548 -11.39 -0.30 34.36
N LEU A 549 -11.62 -0.60 35.63
CA LEU A 549 -10.68 -0.20 36.68
C LEU A 549 -9.33 -0.90 36.41
N ALA A 550 -8.31 -0.09 36.08
CA ALA A 550 -7.00 -0.59 35.76
C ALA A 550 -6.25 -0.98 37.03
N ALA A 551 -5.80 -2.23 37.08
CA ALA A 551 -4.99 -2.78 38.14
C ALA A 551 -3.72 -3.41 37.54
N GLU A 552 -2.64 -3.42 38.33
CA GLU A 552 -1.34 -3.94 37.90
C GLU A 552 -0.81 -4.88 38.98
N ALA A 553 -0.47 -6.10 38.57
CA ALA A 553 0.27 -7.07 39.35
C ALA A 553 1.76 -6.94 39.02
N THR A 554 2.62 -7.04 40.02
CA THR A 554 4.08 -7.11 39.85
C THR A 554 4.62 -8.43 40.38
N PHE A 555 5.70 -8.95 39.77
CA PHE A 555 6.31 -10.21 40.19
C PHE A 555 7.82 -10.22 39.90
N ALA A 556 8.56 -11.07 40.60
CA ALA A 556 9.96 -11.38 40.32
C ALA A 556 10.07 -12.65 39.45
N ALA A 557 11.04 -12.69 38.53
CA ALA A 557 11.34 -13.86 37.71
C ALA A 557 12.78 -13.83 37.18
N GLU A 558 13.34 -14.99 36.85
CA GLU A 558 14.65 -15.11 36.19
C GLU A 558 14.63 -14.51 34.78
N ASP A 559 13.54 -14.73 34.04
CA ASP A 559 13.23 -14.06 32.77
C ASP A 559 11.77 -13.60 32.77
N PRO A 560 11.50 -12.34 33.16
CA PRO A 560 10.14 -11.82 33.20
C PRO A 560 9.44 -11.78 31.83
N HIS A 561 10.19 -11.67 30.72
CA HIS A 561 9.62 -11.71 29.38
C HIS A 561 9.14 -13.11 29.02
N ALA A 562 9.92 -14.15 29.37
CA ALA A 562 9.50 -15.53 29.21
C ALA A 562 8.28 -15.87 30.08
N THR A 563 8.23 -15.41 31.34
CA THR A 563 7.05 -15.59 32.21
C THR A 563 5.80 -14.97 31.59
N VAL A 564 5.85 -13.73 31.09
CA VAL A 564 4.71 -13.11 30.40
C VAL A 564 4.30 -13.89 29.14
N ALA A 565 5.26 -14.41 28.38
CA ALA A 565 4.96 -15.23 27.20
C ALA A 565 4.23 -16.52 27.57
N LEU A 566 4.64 -17.20 28.65
CA LEU A 566 3.99 -18.40 29.17
C LEU A 566 2.56 -18.11 29.67
N ILE A 567 2.35 -16.98 30.36
CA ILE A 567 0.99 -16.55 30.75
C ILE A 567 0.09 -16.37 29.52
N ARG A 568 0.61 -15.70 28.48
CA ARG A 568 -0.13 -15.52 27.22
C ARG A 568 -0.42 -16.85 26.54
N GLU A 569 0.50 -17.80 26.56
CA GLU A 569 0.32 -19.13 25.97
C GLU A 569 -0.89 -19.85 26.59
N VAL A 570 -1.01 -19.86 27.91
CA VAL A 570 -2.15 -20.46 28.62
C VAL A 570 -3.46 -19.73 28.30
N LEU A 571 -3.46 -18.39 28.33
CA LEU A 571 -4.64 -17.61 28.00
C LEU A 571 -5.08 -17.79 26.54
N LEU A 572 -4.14 -17.93 25.60
CA LEU A 572 -4.42 -18.21 24.18
C LEU A 572 -5.01 -19.60 23.95
N ALA A 573 -4.79 -20.55 24.86
CA ALA A 573 -5.40 -21.87 24.79
C ALA A 573 -6.88 -21.86 25.25
N VAL A 574 -7.20 -21.08 26.28
CA VAL A 574 -8.55 -21.11 26.90
C VAL A 574 -9.51 -20.05 26.34
N LEU A 575 -9.04 -18.83 26.10
CA LEU A 575 -9.89 -17.72 25.67
C LEU A 575 -10.63 -17.93 24.32
N PRO A 576 -10.12 -18.70 23.33
CA PRO A 576 -10.90 -19.01 22.13
C PRO A 576 -12.22 -19.74 22.44
N TYR A 577 -12.23 -20.63 23.43
CA TYR A 577 -13.43 -21.34 23.87
C TYR A 577 -14.35 -20.43 24.70
N ALA A 578 -13.77 -19.59 25.57
CA ALA A 578 -14.54 -18.60 26.33
C ALA A 578 -15.19 -17.52 25.45
N ALA A 579 -14.62 -17.24 24.28
CA ALA A 579 -15.15 -16.31 23.29
C ALA A 579 -16.16 -16.96 22.32
N GLY A 580 -16.27 -18.28 22.31
CA GLY A 580 -17.17 -19.05 21.43
C GLY A 580 -18.58 -19.23 22.01
N SER A 581 -19.39 -20.05 21.34
CA SER A 581 -20.67 -20.51 21.90
C SER A 581 -20.44 -21.45 23.09
N ALA A 582 -21.35 -21.46 24.07
CA ALA A 582 -21.27 -22.37 25.21
C ALA A 582 -21.15 -23.85 24.78
N ASP A 583 -21.83 -24.25 23.70
CA ASP A 583 -21.74 -25.60 23.12
C ASP A 583 -20.34 -25.98 22.59
N ALA A 584 -19.46 -24.99 22.39
CA ALA A 584 -18.09 -25.22 21.94
C ALA A 584 -17.12 -25.43 23.12
N TRP A 585 -17.59 -25.35 24.37
CA TRP A 585 -16.78 -25.56 25.56
C TRP A 585 -16.32 -27.03 25.66
N PRO A 586 -14.99 -27.31 25.72
CA PRO A 586 -14.48 -28.68 25.79
C PRO A 586 -14.91 -29.45 27.04
N ALA A 587 -15.09 -30.76 26.89
CA ALA A 587 -15.29 -31.67 28.02
C ALA A 587 -14.03 -31.73 28.91
N GLU A 588 -14.19 -32.10 30.18
CA GLU A 588 -13.12 -32.06 31.18
C GLU A 588 -11.85 -32.80 30.75
N GLU A 589 -12.00 -33.94 30.08
CA GLU A 589 -10.91 -34.82 29.66
C GLU A 589 -10.06 -34.21 28.53
N GLN A 590 -10.66 -33.35 27.71
CA GLN A 590 -10.05 -32.76 26.51
C GLN A 590 -9.06 -31.63 26.85
N TRP A 591 -9.20 -31.01 28.03
CA TRP A 591 -8.32 -29.91 28.44
C TRP A 591 -6.85 -30.31 28.58
N SER A 592 -6.59 -31.60 28.83
CA SER A 592 -5.23 -32.15 28.89
C SER A 592 -4.50 -32.10 27.53
N GLU A 593 -5.25 -32.10 26.42
CA GLU A 593 -4.73 -32.00 25.06
C GLU A 593 -4.66 -30.56 24.55
N ILE A 594 -5.47 -29.67 25.12
CA ILE A 594 -5.58 -28.25 24.72
C ILE A 594 -4.55 -27.37 25.43
N LEU A 595 -4.32 -27.61 26.73
CA LEU A 595 -3.43 -26.78 27.55
C LEU A 595 -1.95 -27.12 27.33
N PRO A 596 -1.04 -26.15 27.47
CA PRO A 596 0.39 -26.42 27.39
C PRO A 596 0.84 -27.48 28.40
N THR A 597 1.60 -28.48 27.94
CA THR A 597 2.02 -29.61 28.79
C THR A 597 2.86 -29.14 29.99
N TRP A 598 3.63 -28.06 29.84
CA TRP A 598 4.39 -27.48 30.95
C TRP A 598 3.48 -26.93 32.05
N PHE A 599 2.34 -26.34 31.67
CA PHE A 599 1.38 -25.75 32.59
C PHE A 599 0.70 -26.87 33.39
N ILE A 600 0.21 -27.91 32.71
CA ILE A 600 -0.38 -29.10 33.35
C ILE A 600 0.60 -29.72 34.36
N ARG A 601 1.87 -29.88 33.98
CA ARG A 601 2.92 -30.43 34.87
C ARG A 601 3.18 -29.57 36.09
N ARG A 602 3.24 -28.24 35.94
CA ARG A 602 3.44 -27.32 37.08
C ARG A 602 2.21 -27.21 37.98
N CYS A 603 1.03 -27.57 37.47
CA CYS A 603 -0.19 -27.70 38.24
C CYS A 603 -0.30 -29.06 38.99
N ALA A 604 0.62 -30.01 38.76
CA ALA A 604 0.64 -31.33 39.38
C ALA A 604 1.81 -31.47 40.39
N PRO A 605 1.61 -32.10 41.57
CA PRO A 605 0.43 -32.89 41.97
C PRO A 605 -0.68 -32.02 42.58
N GLU A 606 -1.92 -32.21 42.10
CA GLU A 606 -3.11 -31.61 42.70
C GLU A 606 -3.31 -32.13 44.13
N ALA A 607 -3.62 -31.25 45.09
CA ALA A 607 -3.88 -31.66 46.46
C ALA A 607 -5.09 -32.63 46.53
N PRO A 608 -5.04 -33.70 47.35
CA PRO A 608 -6.16 -34.62 47.50
C PRO A 608 -7.37 -33.88 48.08
N ALA A 609 -8.52 -33.96 47.40
CA ALA A 609 -9.73 -33.28 47.85
C ALA A 609 -10.07 -33.68 49.29
N ARG A 610 -10.11 -32.70 50.21
CA ARG A 610 -10.72 -32.90 51.52
C ARG A 610 -12.16 -33.41 51.33
N ARG A 611 -12.51 -34.50 52.03
CA ARG A 611 -13.87 -35.08 52.03
C ARG A 611 -14.88 -34.02 52.47
N GLY A 612 -15.62 -33.53 51.48
CA GLY A 612 -16.60 -32.44 51.53
C GLY A 612 -16.81 -31.85 50.13
N SER A 613 -16.65 -32.69 49.09
CA SER A 613 -16.30 -32.31 47.73
C SER A 613 -17.37 -31.51 46.98
N THR A 614 -16.87 -30.52 46.25
CA THR A 614 -17.30 -29.84 45.01
C THR A 614 -18.79 -29.80 44.64
N PRO A 615 -19.51 -30.91 44.30
CA PRO A 615 -20.92 -30.83 43.92
C PRO A 615 -21.84 -30.16 44.96
N ALA A 616 -21.59 -30.36 46.27
CA ALA A 616 -22.38 -29.72 47.32
C ALA A 616 -22.09 -28.20 47.48
N ARG A 617 -20.90 -27.75 47.06
CA ARG A 617 -20.49 -26.33 47.05
C ARG A 617 -20.98 -25.64 45.77
N LEU A 618 -20.92 -26.32 44.62
CA LEU A 618 -21.47 -25.90 43.32
C LEU A 618 -23.00 -25.76 43.36
N ALA A 619 -23.71 -26.73 43.96
CA ALA A 619 -25.15 -26.64 44.18
C ALA A 619 -25.54 -25.47 45.10
N ARG A 620 -24.77 -25.22 46.17
CA ARG A 620 -24.98 -24.05 47.06
C ARG A 620 -24.72 -22.72 46.34
N SER A 621 -23.66 -22.62 45.54
CA SER A 621 -23.34 -21.40 44.78
C SER A 621 -24.41 -21.06 43.73
N ARG A 622 -24.97 -22.07 43.05
CA ARG A 622 -26.10 -21.93 42.12
C ARG A 622 -27.38 -21.38 42.77
N CYS A 623 -27.55 -21.57 44.08
CA CYS A 623 -28.69 -21.05 44.84
C CYS A 623 -28.48 -19.64 45.45
N LEU A 624 -27.28 -19.05 45.34
CA LEU A 624 -26.98 -17.71 45.88
C LEU A 624 -27.16 -16.61 44.82
N SER A 625 -27.83 -15.52 45.20
CA SER A 625 -27.96 -14.31 44.37
C SER A 625 -26.63 -13.56 44.20
N ARG A 626 -26.51 -12.71 43.17
CA ARG A 626 -25.29 -11.89 42.91
C ARG A 626 -24.81 -11.12 44.14
N GLN A 627 -25.73 -10.59 44.94
CA GLN A 627 -25.43 -9.78 46.12
C GLN A 627 -24.96 -10.64 47.31
N GLN A 628 -25.45 -11.88 47.43
CA GLN A 628 -25.04 -12.82 48.48
C GLN A 628 -23.66 -13.47 48.21
N ARG A 629 -23.26 -13.58 46.94
CA ARG A 629 -21.90 -14.04 46.56
C ARG A 629 -20.83 -12.99 46.89
N ALA A 630 -21.17 -11.71 46.87
CA ALA A 630 -20.26 -10.62 47.19
C ALA A 630 -19.89 -10.53 48.69
N THR A 631 -20.72 -11.10 49.58
CA THR A 631 -20.56 -11.02 51.05
C THR A 631 -20.04 -12.29 51.71
N ALA A 632 -19.75 -13.36 50.95
CA ALA A 632 -19.25 -14.61 51.51
C ALA A 632 -17.76 -14.50 51.90
N PRO A 633 -17.33 -14.99 53.08
CA PRO A 633 -15.94 -14.90 53.50
C PRO A 633 -15.02 -15.68 52.55
N GLN A 634 -14.04 -14.98 51.99
CA GLN A 634 -12.94 -15.55 51.21
C GLN A 634 -11.96 -16.22 52.15
N THR A 635 -12.13 -17.53 52.40
CA THR A 635 -11.18 -18.33 53.17
C THR A 635 -9.88 -18.56 52.41
N ASP A 636 -8.77 -18.28 53.10
CA ASP A 636 -7.38 -18.61 52.75
C ASP A 636 -7.21 -20.09 52.42
N ALA A 637 -6.85 -20.39 51.17
CA ALA A 637 -6.31 -21.68 50.75
C ALA A 637 -5.48 -21.50 49.47
N VAL A 638 -4.23 -21.09 49.64
CA VAL A 638 -3.19 -21.19 48.58
C VAL A 638 -2.88 -22.68 48.25
N ALA A 639 -3.41 -23.63 49.03
CA ALA A 639 -3.04 -25.05 48.96
C ALA A 639 -4.03 -25.99 48.21
N ASP A 640 -5.20 -25.54 47.76
CA ASP A 640 -6.30 -26.45 47.32
C ASP A 640 -6.88 -26.13 45.92
N TRP A 641 -6.10 -25.64 44.94
CA TRP A 641 -6.60 -25.42 43.57
C TRP A 641 -6.43 -26.66 42.70
N ARG A 642 -7.50 -27.07 42.00
CA ARG A 642 -7.42 -28.03 40.88
C ARG A 642 -7.35 -27.28 39.56
N LEU A 643 -6.67 -27.87 38.57
CA LEU A 643 -6.56 -27.27 37.24
C LEU A 643 -7.93 -26.98 36.61
N LEU A 644 -8.89 -27.87 36.85
CA LEU A 644 -10.26 -27.72 36.35
C LEU A 644 -11.03 -26.57 37.03
N ASP A 645 -10.77 -26.29 38.31
CA ASP A 645 -11.39 -25.15 39.01
C ASP A 645 -10.95 -23.82 38.39
N TRP A 646 -9.70 -23.74 37.92
CA TRP A 646 -9.18 -22.58 37.20
C TRP A 646 -9.77 -22.45 35.80
N ILE A 647 -9.86 -23.56 35.05
CA ILE A 647 -10.48 -23.61 33.71
C ILE A 647 -11.95 -23.14 33.78
N ASN A 648 -12.70 -23.58 34.78
CA ASN A 648 -14.10 -23.21 34.98
C ASN A 648 -14.33 -21.70 35.22
N LEU A 649 -13.29 -20.92 35.55
CA LEU A 649 -13.36 -19.45 35.62
C LEU A 649 -13.44 -18.78 34.24
N PHE A 650 -13.28 -19.54 33.16
CA PHE A 650 -13.43 -19.09 31.79
C PHE A 650 -14.67 -19.68 31.11
N ASP A 651 -15.33 -20.67 31.74
CA ASP A 651 -16.54 -21.33 31.25
C ASP A 651 -17.73 -20.35 31.24
N PRO A 652 -18.30 -20.03 30.06
CA PRO A 652 -19.47 -19.15 29.94
C PRO A 652 -20.69 -19.58 30.79
N ASP A 653 -20.93 -20.88 30.96
CA ASP A 653 -22.05 -21.44 31.74
C ASP A 653 -21.64 -21.85 33.16
N GLY A 654 -20.34 -21.82 33.44
CA GLY A 654 -19.73 -22.20 34.71
C GLY A 654 -19.48 -21.00 35.62
N MET A 655 -18.21 -20.79 35.98
CA MET A 655 -17.80 -19.79 36.97
C MET A 655 -17.23 -18.51 36.35
N ALA A 656 -17.42 -18.26 35.04
CA ALA A 656 -16.93 -17.05 34.38
C ALA A 656 -17.38 -15.74 35.05
N GLY A 657 -18.60 -15.71 35.61
CA GLY A 657 -19.09 -14.56 36.38
C GLY A 657 -18.37 -14.31 37.71
N SER A 658 -17.54 -15.24 38.18
CA SER A 658 -16.71 -15.12 39.38
C SER A 658 -15.29 -14.61 39.09
N ARG A 659 -14.86 -14.64 37.81
CA ARG A 659 -13.63 -14.01 37.34
C ARG A 659 -13.96 -12.58 36.96
N THR A 660 -13.55 -11.60 37.76
CA THR A 660 -13.79 -10.17 37.48
C THR A 660 -12.51 -9.42 37.10
N TRP A 661 -11.42 -10.13 36.80
CA TRP A 661 -10.24 -9.59 36.14
C TRP A 661 -10.19 -10.03 34.66
N ARG A 662 -9.68 -9.18 33.79
CA ARG A 662 -9.47 -9.44 32.35
C ARG A 662 -8.10 -8.97 31.94
N TRP A 663 -7.33 -9.80 31.25
CA TRP A 663 -6.02 -9.41 30.74
C TRP A 663 -6.09 -8.11 29.92
N TRP A 664 -5.21 -7.16 30.25
CA TRP A 664 -5.06 -5.91 29.51
C TRP A 664 -3.73 -5.86 28.76
N ASP A 665 -2.61 -6.03 29.47
CA ASP A 665 -1.26 -6.03 28.90
C ASP A 665 -0.25 -6.69 29.86
N GLY A 666 0.97 -6.96 29.40
CA GLY A 666 2.03 -7.50 30.27
C GLY A 666 3.42 -7.27 29.69
N GLY A 667 4.41 -7.15 30.57
CA GLY A 667 5.80 -6.90 30.18
C GLY A 667 6.77 -6.98 31.35
N ALA A 668 7.98 -6.45 31.14
CA ALA A 668 9.04 -6.42 32.14
C ALA A 668 9.43 -4.98 32.50
N ARG A 669 9.93 -4.79 33.72
CA ARG A 669 10.63 -3.61 34.22
C ARG A 669 12.04 -4.05 34.60
N GLY A 670 13.00 -3.84 33.70
CA GLY A 670 14.38 -4.29 33.90
C GLY A 670 14.53 -5.80 33.72
N HIS A 671 15.52 -6.39 34.38
CA HIS A 671 15.94 -7.78 34.14
C HIS A 671 15.25 -8.82 35.02
N THR A 672 14.68 -8.42 36.16
CA THR A 672 14.17 -9.36 37.17
C THR A 672 12.72 -9.12 37.58
N THR A 673 12.13 -7.98 37.19
CA THR A 673 10.76 -7.62 37.59
C THR A 673 9.83 -7.65 36.38
N GLY A 674 8.74 -8.39 36.49
CA GLY A 674 7.65 -8.44 35.53
C GLY A 674 6.40 -7.70 36.02
N TRP A 675 5.50 -7.40 35.09
CA TRP A 675 4.19 -6.84 35.40
C TRP A 675 3.09 -7.39 34.50
N VAL A 676 1.89 -7.52 35.05
CA VAL A 676 0.65 -7.87 34.35
C VAL A 676 -0.40 -6.82 34.67
N ARG A 677 -0.91 -6.15 33.64
CA ARG A 677 -2.05 -5.24 33.73
C ARG A 677 -3.33 -5.97 33.41
N PHE A 678 -4.36 -5.72 34.20
CA PHE A 678 -5.69 -6.27 33.99
C PHE A 678 -6.75 -5.20 34.28
N GLY A 679 -7.89 -5.31 33.60
CA GLY A 679 -9.08 -4.55 33.92
C GLY A 679 -9.96 -5.30 34.90
N THR A 680 -10.65 -4.58 35.80
CA THR A 680 -11.63 -5.17 36.71
C THR A 680 -12.90 -4.34 36.86
N ASP A 681 -13.99 -5.02 37.22
CA ASP A 681 -15.32 -4.42 37.43
C ASP A 681 -15.47 -3.74 38.81
N GLY A 682 -14.51 -3.92 39.72
CA GLY A 682 -14.58 -3.39 41.09
C GLY A 682 -13.45 -3.91 42.00
N GLN A 683 -13.31 -3.31 43.18
CA GLN A 683 -12.42 -3.78 44.25
C GLN A 683 -13.24 -4.17 45.50
N PRO A 684 -13.00 -5.34 46.13
CA PRO A 684 -12.07 -6.40 45.73
C PRO A 684 -12.55 -7.14 44.47
N TYR A 685 -11.61 -7.60 43.63
CA TYR A 685 -11.94 -8.34 42.40
C TYR A 685 -11.95 -9.86 42.61
N GLY A 686 -12.92 -10.54 41.98
CA GLY A 686 -13.09 -11.98 41.99
C GLY A 686 -12.04 -12.70 41.13
N GLY A 687 -11.62 -13.89 41.59
CA GLY A 687 -10.61 -14.69 40.89
C GLY A 687 -9.16 -14.26 41.16
N ARG A 688 -8.90 -13.43 42.19
CA ARG A 688 -7.55 -12.97 42.59
C ARG A 688 -6.52 -14.11 42.70
N GLN A 689 -6.89 -15.19 43.38
CA GLN A 689 -6.03 -16.37 43.55
C GLN A 689 -5.77 -17.11 42.22
N ALA A 690 -6.70 -17.05 41.26
CA ALA A 690 -6.50 -17.62 39.93
C ALA A 690 -5.40 -16.91 39.15
N LEU A 691 -5.32 -15.58 39.31
CA LEU A 691 -4.31 -14.75 38.66
C LEU A 691 -2.95 -14.96 39.32
N LEU A 692 -2.89 -15.04 40.66
CA LEU A 692 -1.69 -15.40 41.41
C LEU A 692 -1.12 -16.73 40.90
N TRP A 693 -1.95 -17.76 40.90
CA TRP A 693 -1.56 -19.11 40.51
C TRP A 693 -1.07 -19.18 39.06
N LEU A 694 -1.71 -18.46 38.14
CA LEU A 694 -1.27 -18.38 36.74
C LEU A 694 0.15 -17.77 36.62
N ILE A 695 0.43 -16.71 37.38
CA ILE A 695 1.76 -16.05 37.37
C ILE A 695 2.81 -16.97 37.98
N GLU A 696 2.50 -17.63 39.10
CA GLU A 696 3.41 -18.58 39.77
C GLU A 696 3.71 -19.80 38.91
N ALA A 697 2.68 -20.40 38.30
CA ALA A 697 2.85 -21.52 37.38
C ALA A 697 3.71 -21.12 36.18
N ALA A 698 3.64 -19.88 35.70
CA ALA A 698 4.51 -19.37 34.62
C ALA A 698 5.96 -19.08 35.08
N GLY A 699 6.28 -19.21 36.36
CA GLY A 699 7.62 -19.03 36.93
C GLY A 699 7.85 -17.68 37.62
N GLY A 700 6.79 -16.88 37.81
CA GLY A 700 6.85 -15.71 38.68
C GLY A 700 6.86 -16.10 40.15
N HIS A 701 7.46 -15.26 41.00
CA HIS A 701 7.41 -15.37 42.46
C HIS A 701 7.36 -13.96 43.05
N ASP A 702 7.19 -13.85 44.37
CA ASP A 702 7.02 -12.56 45.08
C ASP A 702 5.94 -11.68 44.40
N VAL A 703 4.81 -12.30 44.10
CA VAL A 703 3.73 -11.65 43.33
C VAL A 703 2.96 -10.68 44.23
N GLU A 704 2.97 -9.41 43.86
CA GLU A 704 2.17 -8.37 44.49
C GLU A 704 0.90 -8.12 43.67
N LEU A 705 -0.25 -8.40 44.28
CA LEU A 705 -1.57 -8.14 43.69
C LEU A 705 -2.25 -6.99 44.44
N PRO A 706 -2.83 -6.01 43.72
CA PRO A 706 -3.46 -4.81 44.29
C PRO A 706 -4.78 -5.10 45.02
#